data_AF-A0A7X6NWI3-F1
#
_entry.id   AF-A0A7X6NWI3-F1
#
_cell.length_a   1.000
_cell.length_b   1.000
_cell.length_c   1.000
_cell.angle_alpha   90.00
_cell.angle_beta   90.00
_cell.angle_gamma   90.00
#
_symmetry.space_group_name_H-M   'P 1'
#
loop_
_entity.id
_entity.type
_entity.pdbx_description
1 polymer ?
#
loop_
_entity_poly.entity_id
_entity_poly.type
_entity_poly.pdbx_seq_one_letter_code
_entity_poly.pdbx_strand_id
1 'polypeptide(L)'
;ADYTLEDVLARDPDRFELQPEGHALDRAQPHIVLVPGGADYSMHDQTIIWTNADGSKQTIKLLTGKVYITPNGYRVYAKHREMDHTQWHLIGVSPISTDCHKPATVSGGGKSEISKSIADAFVFGNAYSADFDADILAVQELLDTDFADRFLDSERNGKDHRPVLSQERSLGSVIKLLTPRSEYTAEYNDFLRALPAHVKELLFTVKRYYKPEWGDDWRSHFSVGIMNGRLGNAVRLEGEKILVNQLRVGFQPDGSWRLFSLRPDFSPAIKVQTEDDITASTVCAPFEKAPAGFGNQGGLPRKYVMNCEQLLFQRPDDAIHRGYDKQAERDLSAEGTFISNFEPLTHADARELMTNAQAFSEYTEPMQDLIRRVAEMADDESPLFWIASDQPRLVNGKPSKNPRYLQRRPDVSNPKATAAADLASKLVRKLSSSAFAPLSVDVVAAGRRNNPKEKGVPPLSVYNPLHFMELPELFMEFISSMTGKSPSTTGAGSEGALTKGPFNALPPIVDLNANFLAYALTGYDGWLTSAGYIGPKVRVDHDISMLVPELFSRMWPDERRASNLIADGYLERINDFEFDGKPVLASRLGYRMNERFATTFFGRIFLHPDVVFTDDMLRPEEQDLATFAESMGVIVTTHQRVAQSYFDDGGIELAVPPLRGLLEIMATGRTTEGWTLSSPEFREQFTRESVLESDWYAARLDAKQAADIGHYQLGLEKIREFTAAPQNAQMSERLDLASRMAETESDLLQLNTETYRSLLVGTIGRQVNFS
;
A
#
# COMPACT_ATOMS: atom_id res chain seq x y z
N ALA A 1 -19.84 19.32 8.84
CA ALA A 1 -20.66 19.95 7.78
C ALA A 1 -21.31 18.83 7.01
N ASP A 2 -22.63 18.85 6.90
CA ASP A 2 -23.34 17.74 6.29
C ASP A 2 -23.06 17.68 4.79
N TYR A 3 -23.07 16.47 4.23
CA TYR A 3 -22.94 16.20 2.80
C TYR A 3 -24.33 15.83 2.29
N THR A 4 -24.92 16.65 1.42
CA THR A 4 -26.26 16.43 0.89
C THR A 4 -26.20 16.11 -0.60
N LEU A 5 -27.21 15.38 -1.10
CA LEU A 5 -27.31 15.12 -2.54
C LEU A 5 -27.55 16.42 -3.32
N GLU A 6 -28.33 17.34 -2.77
CA GLU A 6 -28.59 18.66 -3.35
C GLU A 6 -27.30 19.44 -3.63
N ASP A 7 -26.35 19.47 -2.68
CA ASP A 7 -25.04 20.10 -2.86
C ASP A 7 -24.26 19.48 -4.02
N VAL A 8 -24.36 18.16 -4.22
CA VAL A 8 -23.69 17.46 -5.32
C VAL A 8 -24.31 17.85 -6.66
N LEU A 9 -25.64 17.86 -6.74
CA LEU A 9 -26.37 18.23 -7.96
C LEU A 9 -26.14 19.69 -8.34
N ALA A 10 -26.08 20.59 -7.35
CA ALA A 10 -25.80 22.00 -7.58
C ALA A 10 -24.40 22.25 -8.16
N ARG A 11 -23.41 21.42 -7.80
CA ARG A 11 -22.03 21.52 -8.34
C ARG A 11 -21.88 20.94 -9.74
N ASP A 12 -22.67 19.93 -10.10
CA ASP A 12 -22.54 19.20 -11.36
C ASP A 12 -23.91 18.95 -12.03
N PRO A 13 -24.67 20.01 -12.39
CA PRO A 13 -26.07 19.90 -12.83
C PRO A 13 -26.26 19.13 -14.13
N ASP A 14 -25.26 19.13 -15.02
CA ASP A 14 -25.35 18.46 -16.33
C ASP A 14 -24.96 16.97 -16.27
N ARG A 15 -24.28 16.54 -15.20
CA ARG A 15 -23.78 15.17 -15.05
C ARG A 15 -24.82 14.25 -14.43
N PHE A 16 -25.56 14.74 -13.44
CA PHE A 16 -26.44 13.92 -12.62
C PHE A 16 -27.90 14.19 -12.92
N GLU A 17 -28.66 13.12 -13.11
CA GLU A 17 -30.10 13.18 -13.36
C GLU A 17 -30.88 12.77 -12.12
N LEU A 18 -31.44 13.76 -11.42
CA LEU A 18 -32.29 13.53 -10.25
C LEU A 18 -33.54 12.74 -10.64
N GLN A 19 -33.83 11.70 -9.87
CA GLN A 19 -34.99 10.83 -10.04
C GLN A 19 -36.10 11.19 -9.05
N PRO A 20 -37.37 10.86 -9.33
CA PRO A 20 -38.51 11.16 -8.46
C PRO A 20 -38.36 10.64 -7.03
N GLU A 21 -37.69 9.49 -6.85
CA GLU A 21 -37.46 8.87 -5.55
C GLU A 21 -36.37 9.58 -4.72
N GLY A 22 -35.68 10.58 -5.28
CA GLY A 22 -34.66 11.38 -4.57
C GLY A 22 -33.23 10.83 -4.64
N HIS A 23 -32.96 9.85 -5.52
CA HIS A 23 -31.62 9.44 -5.91
C HIS A 23 -31.24 10.09 -7.25
N ALA A 24 -29.98 9.99 -7.68
CA ALA A 24 -29.57 10.52 -8.98
C ALA A 24 -28.74 9.52 -9.80
N LEU A 25 -28.95 9.51 -11.11
CA LEU A 25 -28.21 8.69 -12.06
C LEU A 25 -27.03 9.48 -12.65
N ASP A 26 -25.87 8.84 -12.80
CA ASP A 26 -24.71 9.47 -13.45
C ASP A 26 -24.78 9.25 -14.97
N ARG A 27 -24.89 10.34 -15.74
CA ARG A 27 -24.95 10.31 -17.22
C ARG A 27 -23.61 9.97 -17.85
N ALA A 28 -22.51 10.29 -17.19
CA ALA A 28 -21.16 9.98 -17.67
C ALA A 28 -20.76 8.53 -17.35
N GLN A 29 -21.25 7.99 -16.23
CA GLN A 29 -20.91 6.66 -15.75
C GLN A 29 -22.17 5.86 -15.36
N PRO A 30 -22.84 5.17 -16.31
CA PRO A 30 -24.13 4.54 -16.06
C PRO A 30 -24.17 3.45 -14.98
N HIS A 31 -23.01 2.96 -14.51
CA HIS A 31 -22.92 2.04 -13.38
C HIS A 31 -23.00 2.73 -12.02
N ILE A 32 -22.89 4.06 -11.96
CA ILE A 32 -22.92 4.85 -10.72
C ILE A 32 -24.34 5.35 -10.45
N VAL A 33 -24.77 5.23 -9.20
CA VAL A 33 -26.03 5.77 -8.70
C VAL A 33 -25.74 6.55 -7.42
N LEU A 34 -26.05 7.85 -7.40
CA LEU A 34 -25.97 8.65 -6.18
C LEU A 34 -27.19 8.40 -5.30
N VAL A 35 -26.98 8.10 -4.04
CA VAL A 35 -28.02 7.83 -3.04
C VAL A 35 -27.90 8.84 -1.90
N PRO A 36 -29.00 9.33 -1.30
CA PRO A 36 -28.93 10.19 -0.12
C PRO A 36 -28.14 9.58 1.05
N GLY A 37 -27.63 10.43 1.93
CA GLY A 37 -26.99 9.98 3.17
C GLY A 37 -27.98 9.28 4.10
N GLY A 38 -27.51 8.29 4.87
CA GLY A 38 -28.35 7.55 5.83
C GLY A 38 -29.24 6.47 5.21
N ALA A 39 -28.97 6.03 3.98
CA ALA A 39 -29.69 4.93 3.36
C ALA A 39 -29.34 3.56 3.98
N ASP A 40 -30.34 2.68 4.05
CA ASP A 40 -30.25 1.29 4.46
C ASP A 40 -30.15 0.38 3.23
N TYR A 41 -29.27 -0.62 3.27
CA TYR A 41 -29.01 -1.54 2.16
C TYR A 41 -29.31 -2.98 2.57
N SER A 42 -30.31 -3.61 1.93
CA SER A 42 -30.73 -4.98 2.23
C SER A 42 -30.42 -5.93 1.07
N MET A 43 -29.54 -6.91 1.31
CA MET A 43 -29.33 -8.03 0.39
C MET A 43 -30.49 -9.02 0.40
N HIS A 44 -31.22 -9.11 1.52
CA HIS A 44 -32.36 -10.01 1.68
C HIS A 44 -33.53 -9.57 0.81
N ASP A 45 -33.92 -8.30 0.94
CA ASP A 45 -35.03 -7.71 0.19
C ASP A 45 -34.59 -7.21 -1.20
N GLN A 46 -33.28 -7.14 -1.43
CA GLN A 46 -32.66 -6.53 -2.61
C GLN A 46 -33.10 -5.07 -2.81
N THR A 47 -33.11 -4.29 -1.73
CA THR A 47 -33.55 -2.89 -1.72
C THR A 47 -32.54 -1.96 -1.09
N ILE A 48 -32.65 -0.69 -1.47
CA ILE A 48 -31.98 0.44 -0.81
C ILE A 48 -33.09 1.40 -0.40
N ILE A 49 -33.12 1.76 0.88
CA ILE A 49 -34.21 2.49 1.50
C ILE A 49 -33.66 3.73 2.19
N TRP A 50 -34.34 4.87 2.08
CA TRP A 50 -34.04 6.06 2.87
C TRP A 50 -35.32 6.84 3.18
N THR A 51 -35.19 7.83 4.06
CA THR A 51 -36.27 8.77 4.38
C THR A 51 -35.88 10.14 3.84
N ASN A 52 -36.74 10.74 3.03
CA ASN A 52 -36.57 12.10 2.53
C ASN A 52 -36.78 13.13 3.64
N ALA A 53 -36.40 14.39 3.38
CA ALA A 53 -36.56 15.49 4.33
C ALA A 53 -38.04 15.76 4.71
N ASP A 54 -38.99 15.38 3.86
CA ASP A 54 -40.43 15.48 4.12
C ASP A 54 -41.00 14.29 4.94
N GLY A 55 -40.15 13.34 5.34
CA GLY A 55 -40.53 12.14 6.08
C GLY A 55 -41.02 10.98 5.18
N SER A 56 -41.07 11.16 3.85
CA SER A 56 -41.46 10.07 2.95
C SER A 56 -40.37 9.01 2.85
N LYS A 57 -40.78 7.73 2.96
CA LYS A 57 -39.88 6.59 2.80
C LYS A 57 -39.76 6.22 1.32
N GLN A 58 -38.55 6.19 0.81
CA GLN A 58 -38.24 5.88 -0.58
C GLN A 58 -37.51 4.53 -0.67
N THR A 59 -37.65 3.88 -1.82
CA THR A 59 -37.02 2.57 -2.06
C THR A 59 -36.61 2.44 -3.52
N ILE A 60 -35.42 1.89 -3.75
CA ILE A 60 -34.96 1.43 -5.07
C ILE A 60 -34.42 0.01 -4.96
N LYS A 61 -34.22 -0.65 -6.11
CA LYS A 61 -33.59 -1.97 -6.15
C LYS A 61 -32.08 -1.89 -5.92
N LEU A 62 -31.57 -2.81 -5.11
CA LEU A 62 -30.15 -3.12 -4.99
C LEU A 62 -29.77 -4.11 -6.11
N LEU A 63 -28.93 -3.67 -7.05
CA LEU A 63 -28.57 -4.42 -8.25
C LEU A 63 -27.06 -4.69 -8.29
N THR A 64 -26.69 -5.87 -8.77
CA THR A 64 -25.31 -6.23 -9.08
C THR A 64 -24.82 -5.43 -10.30
N GLY A 65 -23.53 -5.09 -10.34
CA GLY A 65 -22.94 -4.28 -11.42
C GLY A 65 -23.21 -2.77 -11.30
N LYS A 66 -23.92 -2.34 -10.26
CA LYS A 66 -24.07 -0.93 -9.87
C LYS A 66 -23.18 -0.60 -8.67
N VAL A 67 -22.74 0.65 -8.60
CA VAL A 67 -22.03 1.23 -7.45
C VAL A 67 -22.86 2.39 -6.92
N TYR A 68 -23.35 2.24 -5.71
CA TYR A 68 -24.16 3.23 -5.02
C TYR A 68 -23.25 4.15 -4.21
N ILE A 69 -23.31 5.45 -4.44
CA ILE A 69 -22.39 6.42 -3.82
C ILE A 69 -23.20 7.44 -3.03
N THR A 70 -22.89 7.58 -1.74
CA THR A 70 -23.49 8.61 -0.88
C THR A 70 -22.88 9.98 -1.15
N PRO A 71 -23.46 11.09 -0.67
CA PRO A 71 -22.98 12.43 -1.04
C PRO A 71 -21.59 12.78 -0.50
N ASN A 72 -21.10 12.05 0.51
CA ASN A 72 -19.72 12.18 1.00
C ASN A 72 -18.73 11.33 0.19
N GLY A 73 -19.19 10.56 -0.79
CA GLY A 73 -18.37 9.67 -1.61
C GLY A 73 -18.27 8.22 -1.12
N TYR A 74 -18.88 7.85 0.02
CA TYR A 74 -18.86 6.46 0.48
C TYR A 74 -19.61 5.57 -0.50
N ARG A 75 -18.97 4.47 -0.94
CA ARG A 75 -19.48 3.57 -1.98
C ARG A 75 -20.00 2.29 -1.38
N VAL A 76 -21.10 1.78 -1.93
CA VAL A 76 -21.69 0.48 -1.60
C VAL A 76 -21.95 -0.29 -2.89
N TYR A 77 -21.53 -1.55 -2.97
CA TYR A 77 -21.89 -2.46 -4.06
C TYR A 77 -21.94 -3.91 -3.57
N ALA A 78 -22.66 -4.76 -4.30
CA ALA A 78 -22.74 -6.18 -4.00
C ALA A 78 -21.71 -6.96 -4.83
N LYS A 79 -21.02 -7.93 -4.22
CA LYS A 79 -20.20 -8.92 -4.92
C LYS A 79 -20.35 -10.31 -4.30
N HIS A 80 -19.99 -11.34 -5.07
CA HIS A 80 -19.84 -12.68 -4.52
C HIS A 80 -18.54 -12.80 -3.71
N ARG A 81 -18.45 -13.83 -2.87
CA ARG A 81 -17.19 -14.19 -2.19
C ARG A 81 -16.17 -14.68 -3.22
N GLU A 82 -14.88 -14.44 -2.98
CA GLU A 82 -13.81 -14.71 -3.96
C GLU A 82 -13.77 -16.15 -4.50
N MET A 83 -14.13 -17.15 -3.68
CA MET A 83 -14.15 -18.58 -4.08
C MET A 83 -15.54 -19.20 -4.10
N ASP A 84 -16.60 -18.43 -3.85
CA ASP A 84 -17.97 -18.92 -3.83
C ASP A 84 -18.89 -17.92 -4.53
N HIS A 85 -19.20 -18.21 -5.79
CA HIS A 85 -20.08 -17.40 -6.64
C HIS A 85 -21.55 -17.45 -6.21
N THR A 86 -21.92 -18.33 -5.27
CA THR A 86 -23.29 -18.48 -4.77
C THR A 86 -23.56 -17.63 -3.54
N GLN A 87 -22.52 -17.23 -2.79
CA GLN A 87 -22.64 -16.38 -1.60
C GLN A 87 -22.29 -14.93 -1.94
N TRP A 88 -23.26 -14.02 -1.74
CA TRP A 88 -23.12 -12.60 -2.01
C TRP A 88 -23.15 -11.75 -0.74
N HIS A 89 -22.42 -10.64 -0.76
CA HIS A 89 -22.42 -9.68 0.33
C HIS A 89 -22.19 -8.25 -0.18
N LEU A 90 -22.44 -7.28 0.70
CA LEU A 90 -22.13 -5.87 0.45
C LEU A 90 -20.65 -5.58 0.71
N ILE A 91 -20.10 -4.66 -0.07
CA ILE A 91 -18.81 -4.02 0.14
C ILE A 91 -19.05 -2.53 0.31
N GLY A 92 -18.57 -2.01 1.45
CA GLY A 92 -18.48 -0.59 1.70
C GLY A 92 -17.07 -0.08 1.44
N VAL A 93 -16.93 1.06 0.76
CA VAL A 93 -15.63 1.66 0.46
C VAL A 93 -15.61 3.12 0.88
N SER A 94 -14.69 3.44 1.79
CA SER A 94 -14.43 4.82 2.23
C SER A 94 -14.01 5.70 1.03
N PRO A 95 -14.42 6.98 1.01
CA PRO A 95 -13.93 7.96 0.05
C PRO A 95 -12.58 8.57 0.47
N ILE A 96 -12.20 8.41 1.74
CA ILE A 96 -10.90 8.87 2.25
C ILE A 96 -9.86 7.83 1.84
N SER A 97 -9.01 8.21 0.90
CA SER A 97 -7.91 7.38 0.40
C SER A 97 -6.61 7.62 1.18
N THR A 98 -5.67 6.71 1.04
CA THR A 98 -4.28 6.90 1.45
C THR A 98 -3.39 6.52 0.28
N ASP A 99 -2.64 7.48 -0.25
CA ASP A 99 -1.65 7.21 -1.30
C ASP A 99 -0.34 6.72 -0.66
N CYS A 100 0.06 5.49 -1.00
CA CYS A 100 1.26 4.86 -0.47
C CYS A 100 2.36 4.82 -1.54
N HIS A 101 3.45 5.54 -1.30
CA HIS A 101 4.63 5.59 -2.15
C HIS A 101 5.70 4.61 -1.65
N LYS A 102 6.24 3.75 -2.54
CA LYS A 102 7.28 2.75 -2.19
C LYS A 102 8.57 2.97 -3.01
N PRO A 103 9.38 3.98 -2.65
CA PRO A 103 10.60 4.31 -3.38
C PRO A 103 11.78 3.41 -2.99
N ALA A 104 12.90 3.56 -3.73
CA ALA A 104 14.24 3.09 -3.35
C ALA A 104 14.26 1.66 -2.79
N THR A 105 13.50 0.78 -3.43
CA THR A 105 13.25 -0.59 -2.97
C THR A 105 14.01 -1.55 -3.85
N VAL A 106 15.03 -2.20 -3.28
CA VAL A 106 15.90 -3.12 -4.01
C VAL A 106 15.13 -4.28 -4.64
N SER A 107 15.74 -4.95 -5.62
CA SER A 107 15.13 -6.09 -6.31
C SER A 107 14.72 -7.21 -5.34
N GLY A 108 13.41 -7.44 -5.21
CA GLY A 108 12.79 -8.38 -4.29
C GLY A 108 12.46 -7.81 -2.90
N GLY A 109 12.53 -6.48 -2.74
CA GLY A 109 11.94 -5.74 -1.61
C GLY A 109 10.44 -5.47 -1.79
N GLY A 110 9.86 -5.91 -2.91
CA GLY A 110 8.42 -5.89 -3.16
C GLY A 110 7.86 -4.51 -3.52
N LYS A 111 8.48 -3.80 -4.48
CA LYS A 111 8.01 -2.51 -4.99
C LYS A 111 6.57 -2.61 -5.51
N SER A 112 6.33 -3.46 -6.51
CA SER A 112 5.03 -3.60 -7.18
C SER A 112 3.95 -4.29 -6.31
N GLU A 113 4.35 -4.95 -5.21
CA GLU A 113 3.44 -5.59 -4.25
C GLU A 113 2.50 -4.56 -3.58
N ILE A 114 2.90 -3.28 -3.52
CA ILE A 114 2.06 -2.24 -2.93
C ILE A 114 0.75 -2.05 -3.70
N SER A 115 0.78 -2.23 -5.03
CA SER A 115 -0.38 -2.10 -5.92
C SER A 115 -1.07 -3.42 -6.25
N LYS A 116 -0.48 -4.57 -5.94
CA LYS A 116 -1.12 -5.87 -6.18
C LYS A 116 -2.35 -6.07 -5.29
N SER A 117 -3.30 -6.85 -5.79
CA SER A 117 -4.49 -7.25 -5.03
C SER A 117 -4.09 -8.25 -3.95
N ILE A 118 -4.39 -7.95 -2.69
CA ILE A 118 -4.21 -8.92 -1.60
C ILE A 118 -5.31 -10.00 -1.60
N ALA A 119 -6.37 -9.83 -2.40
CA ALA A 119 -7.45 -10.82 -2.51
C ALA A 119 -6.95 -12.15 -3.08
N ASP A 120 -5.95 -12.11 -3.98
CA ASP A 120 -5.38 -13.32 -4.58
C ASP A 120 -4.55 -14.14 -3.57
N ALA A 121 -4.12 -13.52 -2.47
CA ALA A 121 -3.42 -14.17 -1.37
C ALA A 121 -4.36 -14.80 -0.32
N PHE A 122 -5.69 -14.69 -0.50
CA PHE A 122 -6.65 -15.23 0.46
C PHE A 122 -6.61 -16.76 0.46
N VAL A 123 -6.52 -17.32 1.66
CA VAL A 123 -6.66 -18.75 1.93
C VAL A 123 -7.99 -18.96 2.66
N PHE A 124 -8.70 -20.03 2.29
CA PHE A 124 -10.02 -20.31 2.84
C PHE A 124 -9.91 -21.43 3.88
N GLY A 125 -9.96 -21.03 5.15
CA GLY A 125 -9.96 -21.93 6.29
C GLY A 125 -11.38 -22.29 6.73
N ASN A 126 -11.48 -23.01 7.85
CA ASN A 126 -12.75 -23.27 8.52
C ASN A 126 -12.77 -22.53 9.87
N ALA A 127 -13.95 -22.06 10.29
CA ALA A 127 -14.13 -21.63 11.67
C ALA A 127 -13.80 -22.81 12.61
N TYR A 128 -12.92 -22.57 13.58
CA TYR A 128 -12.36 -23.61 14.45
C TYR A 128 -13.08 -23.65 15.80
N SER A 129 -13.30 -24.87 16.28
CA SER A 129 -13.66 -25.16 17.66
C SER A 129 -12.83 -26.33 18.17
N ALA A 130 -12.32 -26.21 19.40
CA ALA A 130 -11.51 -27.24 20.03
C ALA A 130 -12.40 -28.35 20.59
N ASP A 131 -13.42 -27.93 21.34
CA ASP A 131 -14.47 -28.76 21.92
C ASP A 131 -15.78 -28.01 21.74
N PHE A 132 -16.56 -28.41 20.73
CA PHE A 132 -17.74 -27.66 20.31
C PHE A 132 -18.80 -27.51 21.40
N ASP A 133 -18.99 -28.55 22.22
CA ASP A 133 -19.99 -28.52 23.28
C ASP A 133 -19.58 -27.53 24.38
N ALA A 134 -18.30 -27.50 24.75
CA ALA A 134 -17.79 -26.53 25.72
C ALA A 134 -17.74 -25.10 25.13
N ASP A 135 -17.27 -24.96 23.90
CA ASP A 135 -17.07 -23.68 23.24
C ASP A 135 -18.41 -22.96 22.98
N ILE A 136 -19.46 -23.67 22.55
CA ILE A 136 -20.78 -23.08 22.28
C ILE A 136 -21.49 -22.62 23.57
N LEU A 137 -21.21 -23.27 24.70
CA LEU A 137 -21.68 -22.84 26.01
C LEU A 137 -20.97 -21.56 26.46
N ALA A 138 -19.65 -21.50 26.31
CA ALA A 138 -18.87 -20.28 26.59
C ALA A 138 -19.33 -19.10 25.72
N VAL A 139 -19.67 -19.34 24.44
CA VAL A 139 -20.28 -18.31 23.59
C VAL A 139 -21.61 -17.83 24.13
N GLN A 140 -22.48 -18.71 24.61
CA GLN A 140 -23.74 -18.27 25.22
C GLN A 140 -23.51 -17.39 26.45
N GLU A 141 -22.61 -17.78 27.35
CA GLU A 141 -22.31 -16.97 28.53
C GLU A 141 -21.90 -15.54 28.14
N LEU A 142 -21.12 -15.40 27.07
CA LEU A 142 -20.76 -14.10 26.51
C LEU A 142 -21.95 -13.35 25.89
N LEU A 143 -22.87 -14.05 25.21
CA LEU A 143 -24.06 -13.43 24.63
C LEU A 143 -25.05 -12.94 25.70
N ASP A 144 -25.09 -13.61 26.84
CA ASP A 144 -25.95 -13.29 27.99
C ASP A 144 -25.34 -12.22 28.90
N THR A 145 -24.04 -11.91 28.74
CA THR A 145 -23.34 -10.92 29.56
C THR A 145 -23.72 -9.49 29.18
N ASP A 146 -24.05 -8.65 30.16
CA ASP A 146 -24.19 -7.21 29.95
C ASP A 146 -22.80 -6.54 30.00
N PHE A 147 -22.47 -5.86 28.91
CA PHE A 147 -21.20 -5.15 28.73
C PHE A 147 -21.33 -3.63 28.88
N ALA A 148 -22.45 -3.11 29.40
CA ALA A 148 -22.73 -1.68 29.47
C ALA A 148 -21.72 -0.89 30.31
N ASP A 149 -21.11 -1.50 31.33
CA ASP A 149 -20.27 -0.82 32.33
C ASP A 149 -18.75 -0.96 32.10
N ARG A 150 -18.35 -1.17 30.86
CA ARG A 150 -16.95 -1.47 30.47
C ARG A 150 -16.00 -0.27 30.40
N PHE A 151 -16.49 0.96 30.37
CA PHE A 151 -15.66 2.13 30.09
C PHE A 151 -15.00 2.69 31.35
N LEU A 152 -13.77 3.21 31.18
CA LEU A 152 -13.10 4.00 32.23
C LEU A 152 -13.87 5.29 32.55
N ASP A 153 -14.47 5.88 31.53
CA ASP A 153 -15.33 7.05 31.67
C ASP A 153 -16.72 6.62 32.15
N SER A 154 -17.02 6.93 33.42
CA SER A 154 -18.27 6.57 34.08
C SER A 154 -19.51 7.16 33.40
N GLU A 155 -19.40 8.27 32.66
CA GLU A 155 -20.55 8.84 31.95
C GLU A 155 -20.98 7.98 30.76
N ARG A 156 -20.12 7.07 30.28
CA ARG A 156 -20.43 6.17 29.15
C ARG A 156 -21.05 4.85 29.62
N ASN A 157 -20.91 4.53 30.89
CA ASN A 157 -21.44 3.31 31.49
C ASN A 157 -22.98 3.37 31.59
N GLY A 158 -23.65 2.22 31.47
CA GLY A 158 -25.13 2.15 31.44
C GLY A 158 -25.81 2.80 30.23
N LYS A 159 -25.08 3.14 29.15
CA LYS A 159 -25.68 3.75 27.94
C LYS A 159 -25.84 2.80 26.76
N ASP A 160 -24.95 1.82 26.61
CA ASP A 160 -24.94 0.89 25.47
C ASP A 160 -25.38 -0.52 25.89
N HIS A 161 -26.70 -0.73 25.97
CA HIS A 161 -27.34 -2.01 26.33
C HIS A 161 -27.75 -2.85 25.11
N ARG A 162 -27.33 -2.49 23.89
CA ARG A 162 -27.71 -3.26 22.70
C ARG A 162 -27.20 -4.70 22.82
N PRO A 163 -28.06 -5.73 22.77
CA PRO A 163 -27.61 -7.12 22.83
C PRO A 163 -26.62 -7.46 21.72
N VAL A 164 -25.73 -8.43 21.96
CA VAL A 164 -24.69 -8.83 20.98
C VAL A 164 -25.31 -9.22 19.63
N LEU A 165 -26.39 -10.02 19.64
CA LEU A 165 -27.06 -10.50 18.42
C LEU A 165 -28.02 -9.50 17.76
N SER A 166 -28.31 -8.34 18.39
CA SER A 166 -29.23 -7.33 17.84
C SER A 166 -28.88 -6.89 16.41
N GLN A 167 -29.88 -6.74 15.54
CA GLN A 167 -29.68 -6.24 14.17
C GLN A 167 -29.16 -4.80 14.13
N GLU A 168 -29.40 -4.01 15.18
CA GLU A 168 -28.88 -2.65 15.35
C GLU A 168 -27.41 -2.61 15.81
N ARG A 169 -26.83 -3.77 16.11
CA ARG A 169 -25.43 -3.93 16.52
C ARG A 169 -24.64 -4.60 15.40
N SER A 170 -23.82 -3.84 14.70
CA SER A 170 -22.99 -4.36 13.60
C SER A 170 -21.93 -5.34 14.09
N LEU A 171 -21.49 -6.28 13.24
CA LEU A 171 -20.39 -7.20 13.56
C LEU A 171 -19.12 -6.45 14.01
N GLY A 172 -18.73 -5.38 13.32
CA GLY A 172 -17.56 -4.58 13.69
C GLY A 172 -17.67 -3.97 15.09
N SER A 173 -18.88 -3.62 15.55
CA SER A 173 -19.11 -3.14 16.91
C SER A 173 -19.01 -4.24 17.98
N VAL A 174 -19.31 -5.49 17.61
CA VAL A 174 -19.11 -6.69 18.48
C VAL A 174 -17.62 -7.04 18.56
N ILE A 175 -16.88 -6.97 17.44
CA ILE A 175 -15.42 -7.12 17.45
C ILE A 175 -14.79 -6.06 18.37
N LYS A 176 -15.20 -4.79 18.22
CA LYS A 176 -14.77 -3.69 19.10
C LYS A 176 -15.07 -4.00 20.58
N LEU A 177 -16.24 -4.56 20.89
CA LEU A 177 -16.65 -4.91 22.26
C LEU A 177 -15.69 -5.90 22.92
N LEU A 178 -15.21 -6.89 22.15
CA LEU A 178 -14.42 -8.02 22.66
C LEU A 178 -12.91 -7.90 22.36
N THR A 179 -12.45 -6.70 22.00
CA THR A 179 -11.04 -6.39 21.79
C THR A 179 -10.54 -5.44 22.89
N PRO A 180 -9.45 -5.75 23.60
CA PRO A 180 -8.90 -4.88 24.63
C PRO A 180 -8.60 -3.46 24.13
N ARG A 181 -8.93 -2.43 24.93
CA ARG A 181 -8.76 -1.02 24.55
C ARG A 181 -8.42 -0.16 25.76
N SER A 182 -7.69 0.93 25.53
CA SER A 182 -7.37 1.93 26.55
C SER A 182 -8.59 2.69 27.09
N GLU A 183 -9.73 2.68 26.39
CA GLU A 183 -10.98 3.28 26.87
C GLU A 183 -11.76 2.37 27.85
N TYR A 184 -11.32 1.13 28.05
CA TYR A 184 -11.96 0.15 28.93
C TYR A 184 -11.27 0.03 30.28
N THR A 185 -12.03 -0.38 31.30
CA THR A 185 -11.50 -0.66 32.63
C THR A 185 -10.42 -1.75 32.59
N ALA A 186 -9.52 -1.74 33.57
CA ALA A 186 -8.46 -2.75 33.65
C ALA A 186 -9.06 -4.14 33.82
N GLU A 187 -10.08 -4.27 34.66
CA GLU A 187 -10.81 -5.49 34.93
C GLU A 187 -11.46 -6.06 33.66
N TYR A 188 -12.07 -5.20 32.83
CA TYR A 188 -12.67 -5.63 31.58
C TYR A 188 -11.61 -6.07 30.56
N ASN A 189 -10.50 -5.34 30.45
CA ASN A 189 -9.40 -5.74 29.57
C ASN A 189 -8.77 -7.08 30.00
N ASP A 190 -8.63 -7.33 31.31
CA ASP A 190 -8.12 -8.60 31.83
C ASP A 190 -9.08 -9.75 31.56
N PHE A 191 -10.39 -9.53 31.74
CA PHE A 191 -11.42 -10.46 31.30
C PHE A 191 -11.28 -10.78 29.80
N LEU A 192 -11.15 -9.76 28.94
CA LEU A 192 -10.99 -9.95 27.50
C LEU A 192 -9.72 -10.72 27.13
N ARG A 193 -8.62 -10.53 27.85
CA ARG A 193 -7.36 -11.28 27.63
C ARG A 193 -7.47 -12.74 28.07
N ALA A 194 -8.29 -13.04 29.08
CA ALA A 194 -8.51 -14.40 29.56
C ALA A 194 -9.40 -15.24 28.62
N LEU A 195 -10.20 -14.60 27.76
CA LEU A 195 -11.06 -15.30 26.80
C LEU A 195 -10.23 -16.01 25.71
N PRO A 196 -10.45 -17.32 25.49
CA PRO A 196 -9.79 -18.05 24.40
C PRO A 196 -10.11 -17.45 23.03
N ALA A 197 -9.09 -17.35 22.17
CA ALA A 197 -9.20 -16.77 20.84
C ALA A 197 -10.29 -17.46 19.99
N HIS A 198 -10.35 -18.79 20.01
CA HIS A 198 -11.32 -19.56 19.22
C HIS A 198 -12.77 -19.35 19.69
N VAL A 199 -13.00 -19.08 20.99
CA VAL A 199 -14.34 -18.75 21.52
C VAL A 199 -14.80 -17.38 20.99
N LYS A 200 -13.91 -16.38 20.94
CA LYS A 200 -14.23 -15.07 20.32
C LYS A 200 -14.58 -15.25 18.84
N GLU A 201 -13.77 -16.02 18.11
CA GLU A 201 -14.01 -16.31 16.69
C GLU A 201 -15.34 -17.03 16.44
N LEU A 202 -15.70 -17.98 17.31
CA LEU A 202 -16.99 -18.65 17.27
C LEU A 202 -18.14 -17.66 17.52
N LEU A 203 -18.02 -16.76 18.51
CA LEU A 203 -19.04 -15.73 18.76
C LEU A 203 -19.21 -14.79 17.55
N PHE A 204 -18.12 -14.34 16.93
CA PHE A 204 -18.20 -13.49 15.74
C PHE A 204 -18.82 -14.23 14.55
N THR A 205 -18.55 -15.54 14.44
CA THR A 205 -19.17 -16.42 13.46
C THR A 205 -20.68 -16.52 13.69
N VAL A 206 -21.11 -16.77 14.93
CA VAL A 206 -22.52 -16.77 15.32
C VAL A 206 -23.17 -15.43 14.97
N LYS A 207 -22.55 -14.30 15.34
CA LYS A 207 -23.05 -12.95 15.01
C LYS A 207 -23.21 -12.72 13.51
N ARG A 208 -22.28 -13.22 12.69
CA ARG A 208 -22.30 -13.04 11.23
C ARG A 208 -23.47 -13.78 10.57
N TYR A 209 -23.79 -14.97 11.06
CA TYR A 209 -24.78 -15.85 10.45
C TYR A 209 -26.15 -15.82 11.13
N TYR A 210 -26.25 -15.22 12.33
CA TYR A 210 -27.49 -15.11 13.09
C TYR A 210 -28.64 -14.55 12.25
N LYS A 211 -29.79 -15.22 12.33
CA LYS A 211 -31.05 -14.73 11.77
C LYS A 211 -32.04 -14.43 12.89
N PRO A 212 -32.83 -13.34 12.79
CA PRO A 212 -33.80 -12.98 13.82
C PRO A 212 -34.81 -14.08 14.12
N GLU A 213 -35.21 -14.86 13.10
CA GLU A 213 -36.18 -15.95 13.27
C GLU A 213 -35.69 -17.09 14.19
N TRP A 214 -34.38 -17.20 14.44
CA TRP A 214 -33.82 -18.22 15.34
C TRP A 214 -34.07 -17.89 16.82
N GLY A 215 -34.16 -16.60 17.17
CA GLY A 215 -34.26 -16.16 18.55
C GLY A 215 -33.22 -16.82 19.45
N ASP A 216 -33.68 -17.39 20.56
CA ASP A 216 -32.81 -18.06 21.54
C ASP A 216 -32.35 -19.47 21.10
N ASP A 217 -32.94 -20.04 20.04
CA ASP A 217 -32.57 -21.36 19.50
C ASP A 217 -31.45 -21.31 18.45
N TRP A 218 -30.71 -20.21 18.37
CA TRP A 218 -29.59 -20.05 17.42
C TRP A 218 -28.57 -21.20 17.47
N ARG A 219 -28.40 -21.86 18.64
CA ARG A 219 -27.45 -22.96 18.83
C ARG A 219 -27.76 -24.18 17.97
N SER A 220 -29.03 -24.51 17.75
CA SER A 220 -29.43 -25.72 17.01
C SER A 220 -28.95 -25.69 15.55
N HIS A 221 -28.68 -24.49 15.04
CA HIS A 221 -28.19 -24.25 13.69
C HIS A 221 -26.67 -24.42 13.55
N PHE A 222 -25.92 -24.47 14.66
CA PHE A 222 -24.46 -24.67 14.65
C PHE A 222 -24.09 -26.07 15.11
N SER A 223 -23.10 -26.67 14.44
CA SER A 223 -22.62 -28.01 14.79
C SER A 223 -21.16 -28.22 14.40
N VAL A 224 -20.62 -29.39 14.72
CA VAL A 224 -19.43 -29.95 14.09
C VAL A 224 -19.76 -31.32 13.51
N GLY A 225 -19.05 -31.73 12.46
CA GLY A 225 -19.26 -33.06 11.88
C GLY A 225 -18.71 -34.16 12.79
N ILE A 226 -19.35 -35.33 12.80
CA ILE A 226 -18.80 -36.53 13.45
C ILE A 226 -18.02 -37.32 12.40
N MET A 227 -16.69 -37.35 12.54
CA MET A 227 -15.78 -38.05 11.63
C MET A 227 -15.20 -39.26 12.33
N ASN A 228 -15.48 -40.46 11.81
CA ASN A 228 -15.03 -41.73 12.38
C ASN A 228 -15.38 -41.88 13.88
N GLY A 229 -16.58 -41.41 14.27
CA GLY A 229 -17.06 -41.45 15.66
C GLY A 229 -16.47 -40.40 16.60
N ARG A 230 -15.69 -39.43 16.09
CA ARG A 230 -15.13 -38.31 16.87
C ARG A 230 -15.74 -37.00 16.41
N LEU A 231 -16.02 -36.10 17.35
CA LEU A 231 -16.38 -34.73 17.00
C LEU A 231 -15.22 -34.08 16.22
N GLY A 232 -15.57 -33.43 15.13
CA GLY A 232 -14.65 -32.63 14.34
C GLY A 232 -14.44 -31.25 14.93
N ASN A 233 -13.54 -30.49 14.31
CA ASN A 233 -13.17 -29.15 14.77
C ASN A 233 -13.63 -28.03 13.83
N ALA A 234 -14.22 -28.37 12.68
CA ALA A 234 -14.74 -27.41 11.71
C ALA A 234 -16.21 -27.12 12.00
N VAL A 235 -16.48 -25.89 12.43
CA VAL A 235 -17.83 -25.42 12.74
C VAL A 235 -18.66 -25.39 11.46
N ARG A 236 -19.91 -25.83 11.60
CA ARG A 236 -20.89 -25.93 10.53
C ARG A 236 -22.12 -25.10 10.85
N LEU A 237 -22.70 -24.50 9.84
CA LEU A 237 -24.02 -23.88 9.87
C LEU A 237 -24.96 -24.76 9.05
N GLU A 238 -26.03 -25.28 9.64
CA GLU A 238 -27.01 -26.14 8.96
C GLU A 238 -26.35 -27.35 8.25
N GLY A 239 -25.31 -27.91 8.88
CA GLY A 239 -24.54 -29.02 8.34
C GLY A 239 -23.44 -28.63 7.35
N GLU A 240 -23.38 -27.39 6.85
CA GLU A 240 -22.36 -26.93 5.91
C GLU A 240 -21.18 -26.25 6.62
N LYS A 241 -19.94 -26.51 6.17
CA LYS A 241 -18.75 -25.93 6.81
C LYS A 241 -18.72 -24.41 6.66
N ILE A 242 -18.43 -23.71 7.76
CA ILE A 242 -18.26 -22.26 7.72
C ILE A 242 -16.84 -21.92 7.26
N LEU A 243 -16.76 -21.28 6.10
CA LEU A 243 -15.49 -20.82 5.53
C LEU A 243 -15.08 -19.45 6.07
N VAL A 244 -13.84 -19.33 6.54
CA VAL A 244 -13.22 -18.09 6.99
C VAL A 244 -12.11 -17.65 6.03
N ASN A 245 -11.97 -16.34 5.84
CA ASN A 245 -10.88 -15.80 5.04
C ASN A 245 -9.64 -15.69 5.92
N GLN A 246 -8.50 -16.16 5.42
CA GLN A 246 -7.22 -16.12 6.11
C GLN A 246 -6.15 -15.53 5.17
N LEU A 247 -5.09 -14.99 5.77
CA LEU A 247 -3.86 -14.68 5.05
C LEU A 247 -2.71 -15.49 5.64
N ARG A 248 -1.78 -15.87 4.77
CA ARG A 248 -0.46 -16.33 5.21
C ARG A 248 0.34 -15.13 5.71
N VAL A 249 0.97 -15.28 6.87
CA VAL A 249 1.97 -14.32 7.38
C VAL A 249 3.21 -15.11 7.78
N GLY A 250 4.03 -15.41 6.78
CA GLY A 250 5.25 -16.18 6.91
C GLY A 250 5.05 -17.68 7.10
N PHE A 251 6.16 -18.35 7.41
CA PHE A 251 6.26 -19.81 7.48
C PHE A 251 6.81 -20.26 8.83
N GLN A 252 6.47 -21.49 9.21
CA GLN A 252 7.12 -22.21 10.30
C GLN A 252 8.51 -22.72 9.85
N PRO A 253 9.38 -23.13 10.79
CA PRO A 253 10.71 -23.67 10.46
C PRO A 253 10.70 -24.89 9.52
N ASP A 254 9.62 -25.69 9.53
CA ASP A 254 9.43 -26.84 8.64
C ASP A 254 8.89 -26.46 7.25
N GLY A 255 8.64 -25.17 7.00
CA GLY A 255 8.08 -24.64 5.75
C GLY A 255 6.55 -24.66 5.69
N SER A 256 5.84 -25.09 6.74
CA SER A 256 4.39 -25.00 6.80
C SER A 256 3.92 -23.54 6.89
N TRP A 257 2.71 -23.26 6.39
CA TRP A 257 2.16 -21.91 6.33
C TRP A 257 1.64 -21.46 7.69
N ARG A 258 1.92 -20.21 8.08
CA ARG A 258 1.28 -19.56 9.24
C ARG A 258 0.04 -18.81 8.74
N LEU A 259 -1.14 -19.37 8.98
CA LEU A 259 -2.41 -18.82 8.52
C LEU A 259 -3.14 -18.09 9.64
N PHE A 260 -3.63 -16.87 9.36
CA PHE A 260 -4.32 -16.04 10.33
C PHE A 260 -5.68 -15.60 9.80
N SER A 261 -6.73 -15.83 10.59
CA SER A 261 -8.09 -15.38 10.28
C SER A 261 -8.13 -13.86 10.15
N LEU A 262 -8.61 -13.41 8.99
CA LEU A 262 -8.97 -12.02 8.76
C LEU A 262 -10.25 -11.71 9.56
N ARG A 263 -10.43 -10.44 9.89
CA ARG A 263 -11.72 -10.01 10.44
C ARG A 263 -12.83 -10.31 9.43
N PRO A 264 -14.00 -10.80 9.88
CA PRO A 264 -15.07 -11.11 8.94
C PRO A 264 -15.69 -9.86 8.27
N ASP A 265 -15.41 -8.65 8.80
CA ASP A 265 -15.75 -7.35 8.19
C ASP A 265 -14.58 -6.73 7.41
N PHE A 266 -13.44 -7.40 7.29
CA PHE A 266 -12.35 -6.98 6.41
C PHE A 266 -12.64 -7.35 4.97
N SER A 267 -12.40 -6.40 4.08
CA SER A 267 -12.22 -6.63 2.64
C SER A 267 -10.99 -5.86 2.17
N PRO A 268 -10.25 -6.37 1.16
CA PRO A 268 -9.11 -5.67 0.58
C PRO A 268 -9.44 -4.23 0.20
N ALA A 269 -8.47 -3.32 0.38
CA ALA A 269 -8.62 -1.96 -0.10
C ALA A 269 -8.77 -1.95 -1.63
N ILE A 270 -9.59 -1.04 -2.15
CA ILE A 270 -9.66 -0.79 -3.59
C ILE A 270 -8.48 0.09 -3.97
N LYS A 271 -7.48 -0.51 -4.62
CA LYS A 271 -6.26 0.18 -5.04
C LYS A 271 -6.39 0.66 -6.48
N VAL A 272 -6.02 1.93 -6.70
CA VAL A 272 -5.77 2.50 -8.03
C VAL A 272 -4.28 2.76 -8.08
N GLN A 273 -3.58 2.14 -9.02
CA GLN A 273 -2.13 2.25 -9.11
C GLN A 273 -1.74 3.66 -9.59
N THR A 274 -0.85 4.32 -8.85
CA THR A 274 -0.33 5.67 -9.16
C THR A 274 1.09 5.63 -9.73
N GLU A 275 1.84 4.57 -9.43
CA GLU A 275 3.26 4.36 -9.76
C GLU A 275 3.54 2.87 -10.00
N ASP A 276 4.61 2.56 -10.73
CA ASP A 276 5.22 1.22 -10.72
C ASP A 276 6.75 1.33 -10.77
N ASP A 277 7.37 1.51 -11.95
CA ASP A 277 8.83 1.53 -12.11
C ASP A 277 9.39 2.92 -12.39
N ILE A 278 8.86 3.63 -13.41
CA ILE A 278 9.34 4.96 -13.79
C ILE A 278 8.35 6.02 -13.33
N THR A 279 8.68 6.72 -12.24
CA THR A 279 7.87 7.80 -11.67
C THR A 279 8.49 9.18 -11.91
N ALA A 280 7.68 10.14 -12.37
CA ALA A 280 7.95 11.56 -12.22
C ALA A 280 7.28 12.09 -10.94
N SER A 281 7.98 12.93 -10.17
CA SER A 281 7.41 13.50 -8.95
C SER A 281 7.82 14.95 -8.74
N THR A 282 6.98 15.71 -8.04
CA THR A 282 7.26 17.08 -7.64
C THR A 282 6.86 17.31 -6.19
N VAL A 283 7.51 18.28 -5.54
CA VAL A 283 7.13 18.77 -4.21
C VAL A 283 6.77 20.24 -4.33
N CYS A 284 5.54 20.56 -3.96
CA CYS A 284 5.01 21.92 -4.00
C CYS A 284 4.04 22.15 -2.83
N ALA A 285 3.56 23.39 -2.70
CA ALA A 285 2.48 23.68 -1.76
C ALA A 285 1.26 22.78 -2.06
N PRO A 286 0.46 22.42 -1.04
CA PRO A 286 -0.78 21.67 -1.25
C PRO A 286 -1.65 22.34 -2.30
N PHE A 287 -2.16 21.54 -3.25
CA PHE A 287 -3.07 22.02 -4.28
C PHE A 287 -4.36 22.62 -3.68
N GLU A 288 -4.79 22.07 -2.54
CA GLU A 288 -5.94 22.53 -1.78
C GLU A 288 -5.72 22.29 -0.29
N LYS A 289 -6.54 22.94 0.55
CA LYS A 289 -6.58 22.62 1.96
C LYS A 289 -7.16 21.21 2.14
N ALA A 290 -6.41 20.33 2.81
CA ALA A 290 -6.85 18.98 3.08
C ALA A 290 -8.19 18.99 3.87
N PRO A 291 -9.19 18.17 3.48
CA PRO A 291 -10.42 18.02 4.27
C PRO A 291 -10.14 17.33 5.59
N ALA A 292 -11.01 17.51 6.58
CA ALA A 292 -10.93 16.75 7.83
C ALA A 292 -10.82 15.24 7.56
N GLY A 293 -9.91 14.56 8.26
CA GLY A 293 -9.62 13.13 8.08
C GLY A 293 -8.57 12.79 7.03
N PHE A 294 -8.13 13.76 6.21
CA PHE A 294 -6.97 13.60 5.31
C PHE A 294 -5.67 14.06 5.97
N GLY A 295 -4.53 13.56 5.46
CA GLY A 295 -3.21 14.00 5.90
C GLY A 295 -2.97 15.48 5.66
N ASN A 296 -2.02 16.05 6.40
CA ASN A 296 -1.49 17.40 6.17
C ASN A 296 -2.47 18.58 6.36
N GLN A 297 -3.26 18.56 7.44
CA GLN A 297 -4.10 19.71 7.83
C GLN A 297 -3.31 20.99 8.12
N GLY A 298 -2.01 20.86 8.45
CA GLY A 298 -1.10 21.98 8.72
C GLY A 298 -0.57 22.69 7.47
N GLY A 299 -0.91 22.21 6.27
CA GLY A 299 -0.55 22.90 5.02
C GLY A 299 0.93 22.79 4.63
N LEU A 300 1.66 21.77 5.10
CA LEU A 300 3.04 21.52 4.67
C LEU A 300 3.08 21.22 3.16
N PRO A 301 4.21 21.44 2.47
CA PRO A 301 4.42 20.96 1.11
C PRO A 301 4.07 19.47 0.95
N ARG A 302 3.64 19.08 -0.25
CA ARG A 302 3.23 17.72 -0.58
C ARG A 302 3.92 17.21 -1.82
N LYS A 303 4.16 15.88 -1.82
CA LYS A 303 4.67 15.17 -2.98
C LYS A 303 3.50 14.71 -3.85
N TYR A 304 3.62 15.00 -5.14
CA TYR A 304 2.71 14.51 -6.18
C TYR A 304 3.51 13.65 -7.15
N VAL A 305 2.88 12.58 -7.63
CA VAL A 305 3.52 11.55 -8.45
C VAL A 305 2.72 11.29 -9.72
N MET A 306 3.41 10.85 -10.75
CA MET A 306 2.81 10.37 -11.98
C MET A 306 3.67 9.25 -12.55
N ASN A 307 3.05 8.11 -12.83
CA ASN A 307 3.67 7.05 -13.61
C ASN A 307 3.90 7.53 -15.05
N CYS A 308 5.16 7.49 -15.50
CA CYS A 308 5.58 7.89 -16.84
C CYS A 308 5.15 6.86 -17.91
N GLU A 309 4.84 5.63 -17.50
CA GLU A 309 4.59 4.49 -18.37
C GLU A 309 3.10 4.31 -18.64
N GLN A 310 2.77 3.80 -19.83
CA GLN A 310 1.40 3.39 -20.21
C GLN A 310 1.22 1.86 -20.14
N LEU A 311 2.33 1.13 -20.29
CA LEU A 311 2.42 -0.32 -20.19
C LEU A 311 3.58 -0.67 -19.25
N LEU A 312 3.40 -1.69 -18.42
CA LEU A 312 4.33 -2.06 -17.35
C LEU A 312 5.04 -3.36 -17.73
N PHE A 313 6.38 -3.38 -17.72
CA PHE A 313 7.15 -4.54 -18.16
C PHE A 313 7.32 -5.59 -17.05
N GLN A 314 6.21 -6.26 -16.73
CA GLN A 314 6.10 -7.20 -15.61
C GLN A 314 6.97 -8.44 -15.78
N ARG A 315 7.43 -8.98 -14.64
CA ARG A 315 8.07 -10.30 -14.53
C ARG A 315 7.18 -11.21 -13.68
N PRO A 316 6.32 -12.06 -14.28
CA PRO A 316 5.38 -12.90 -13.54
C PRO A 316 6.08 -14.15 -13.01
N ASP A 317 6.87 -14.00 -11.94
CA ASP A 317 7.64 -15.11 -11.34
C ASP A 317 6.71 -16.24 -10.85
N ASP A 318 5.52 -15.90 -10.33
CA ASP A 318 4.59 -16.86 -9.75
C ASP A 318 3.67 -17.53 -10.80
N ALA A 319 3.59 -17.01 -12.03
CA ALA A 319 2.78 -17.57 -13.11
C ALA A 319 3.31 -18.92 -13.63
N ILE A 320 4.52 -19.32 -13.20
CA ILE A 320 5.02 -20.69 -13.39
C ILE A 320 4.13 -21.73 -12.70
N HIS A 321 3.42 -21.33 -11.64
CA HIS A 321 2.45 -22.15 -10.93
C HIS A 321 1.07 -21.89 -11.53
N ARG A 322 0.57 -22.84 -12.33
CA ARG A 322 -0.73 -22.76 -13.00
C ARG A 322 -1.85 -22.37 -12.01
N GLY A 323 -2.67 -21.41 -12.41
CA GLY A 323 -3.81 -20.94 -11.63
C GLY A 323 -3.49 -20.03 -10.45
N TYR A 324 -2.21 -19.83 -10.12
CA TYR A 324 -1.80 -19.03 -8.97
C TYR A 324 -1.83 -17.54 -9.28
N ASP A 325 -1.10 -17.08 -10.30
CA ASP A 325 -1.09 -15.68 -10.72
C ASP A 325 -2.24 -15.39 -11.71
N LYS A 326 -3.44 -15.20 -11.15
CA LYS A 326 -4.67 -14.96 -11.93
C LYS A 326 -4.59 -13.71 -12.81
N GLN A 327 -3.83 -12.70 -12.38
CA GLN A 327 -3.66 -11.47 -13.15
C GLN A 327 -2.76 -11.72 -14.35
N ALA A 328 -1.60 -12.37 -14.16
CA ALA A 328 -0.70 -12.70 -15.26
C ALA A 328 -1.36 -13.64 -16.27
N GLU A 329 -2.07 -14.69 -15.83
CA GLU A 329 -2.77 -15.59 -16.76
C GLU A 329 -3.84 -14.88 -17.58
N ARG A 330 -4.59 -13.96 -16.96
CA ARG A 330 -5.55 -13.11 -17.67
C ARG A 330 -4.85 -12.23 -18.70
N ASP A 331 -3.79 -11.53 -18.32
CA ASP A 331 -3.09 -10.61 -19.21
C ASP A 331 -2.38 -11.34 -20.38
N LEU A 332 -1.77 -12.50 -20.10
CA LEU A 332 -1.10 -13.34 -21.08
C LEU A 332 -2.08 -14.04 -22.03
N SER A 333 -3.32 -14.27 -21.59
CA SER A 333 -4.39 -14.81 -22.44
C SER A 333 -5.06 -13.77 -23.36
N ALA A 334 -4.78 -12.48 -23.14
CA ALA A 334 -5.36 -11.38 -23.89
C ALA A 334 -4.61 -11.12 -25.21
N GLU A 335 -5.36 -10.71 -26.23
CA GLU A 335 -4.80 -10.29 -27.52
C GLU A 335 -4.06 -8.95 -27.43
N GLY A 336 -3.05 -8.76 -28.28
CA GLY A 336 -2.30 -7.51 -28.39
C GLY A 336 -1.26 -7.27 -27.29
N THR A 337 -1.01 -8.26 -26.42
CA THR A 337 0.03 -8.19 -25.39
C THR A 337 1.41 -8.42 -26.00
N PHE A 338 2.35 -7.50 -25.76
CA PHE A 338 3.76 -7.75 -26.09
C PHE A 338 4.37 -8.71 -25.06
N ILE A 339 4.94 -9.82 -25.53
CA ILE A 339 5.43 -10.91 -24.69
C ILE A 339 6.90 -11.19 -25.04
N SER A 340 7.71 -11.51 -24.03
CA SER A 340 9.13 -11.85 -24.18
C SER A 340 9.55 -12.96 -23.21
N ASN A 341 10.51 -13.79 -23.62
CA ASN A 341 11.04 -14.92 -22.84
C ASN A 341 10.01 -15.99 -22.45
N PHE A 342 9.04 -16.26 -23.32
CA PHE A 342 8.18 -17.45 -23.27
C PHE A 342 8.53 -18.41 -24.41
N GLU A 343 8.26 -19.70 -24.22
CA GLU A 343 8.47 -20.70 -25.25
C GLU A 343 7.38 -20.57 -26.34
N PRO A 344 7.72 -20.55 -27.63
CA PRO A 344 6.73 -20.48 -28.71
C PRO A 344 6.08 -21.86 -28.91
N LEU A 345 4.87 -22.04 -28.38
CA LEU A 345 4.11 -23.28 -28.48
C LEU A 345 3.31 -23.33 -29.79
N THR A 346 3.06 -24.52 -30.30
CA THR A 346 2.28 -24.81 -31.52
C THR A 346 0.85 -25.27 -31.19
N HIS A 347 -0.02 -25.36 -32.20
CA HIS A 347 -1.38 -25.91 -32.01
C HIS A 347 -1.38 -27.37 -31.54
N ALA A 348 -0.37 -28.15 -31.94
CA ALA A 348 -0.18 -29.52 -31.45
C ALA A 348 0.12 -29.55 -29.95
N ASP A 349 0.92 -28.61 -29.44
CA ASP A 349 1.22 -28.48 -28.01
C ASP A 349 -0.04 -28.14 -27.20
N ALA A 350 -0.94 -27.31 -27.75
CA ALA A 350 -2.22 -27.01 -27.11
C ALA A 350 -3.11 -28.27 -27.00
N ARG A 351 -3.19 -29.06 -28.07
CA ARG A 351 -3.93 -30.34 -28.06
C ARG A 351 -3.31 -31.34 -27.08
N GLU A 352 -1.99 -31.47 -27.04
CA GLU A 352 -1.30 -32.32 -26.08
C GLU A 352 -1.59 -31.89 -24.64
N LEU A 353 -1.51 -30.58 -24.35
CA LEU A 353 -1.83 -30.03 -23.04
C LEU A 353 -3.28 -30.34 -22.62
N MET A 354 -4.23 -30.31 -23.55
CA MET A 354 -5.63 -30.70 -23.29
C MET A 354 -5.80 -32.19 -22.98
N THR A 355 -4.91 -33.07 -23.45
CA THR A 355 -4.96 -34.49 -23.07
C THR A 355 -4.56 -34.72 -21.62
N ASN A 356 -3.74 -33.81 -21.06
CA ASN A 356 -3.40 -33.80 -19.64
C ASN A 356 -4.47 -33.03 -18.84
N ALA A 357 -5.60 -33.70 -18.60
CA ALA A 357 -6.75 -33.10 -17.92
C ALA A 357 -6.41 -32.48 -16.55
N GLN A 358 -5.44 -33.07 -15.82
CA GLN A 358 -4.99 -32.51 -14.54
C GLN A 358 -4.29 -31.15 -14.75
N ALA A 359 -3.25 -31.11 -15.59
CA ALA A 359 -2.53 -29.88 -15.90
C ALA A 359 -3.45 -28.78 -16.45
N PHE A 360 -4.33 -29.14 -17.38
CA PHE A 360 -5.30 -28.22 -17.97
C PHE A 360 -6.24 -27.62 -16.91
N SER A 361 -6.72 -28.44 -15.96
CA SER A 361 -7.63 -28.00 -14.91
C SER A 361 -7.00 -27.04 -13.87
N GLU A 362 -5.67 -27.00 -13.79
CA GLU A 362 -4.94 -26.12 -12.86
C GLU A 362 -4.88 -24.67 -13.35
N TYR A 363 -4.99 -24.40 -14.67
CA TYR A 363 -5.02 -23.03 -15.18
C TYR A 363 -6.32 -22.31 -14.82
N THR A 364 -6.27 -20.98 -14.78
CA THR A 364 -7.47 -20.14 -14.73
C THR A 364 -8.29 -20.22 -16.03
N GLU A 365 -9.58 -19.92 -15.93
CA GLU A 365 -10.51 -19.92 -17.07
C GLU A 365 -10.01 -19.12 -18.30
N PRO A 366 -9.44 -17.89 -18.17
CA PRO A 366 -8.91 -17.17 -19.33
C PRO A 366 -7.80 -17.92 -20.10
N MET A 367 -6.89 -18.58 -19.37
CA MET A 367 -5.82 -19.36 -20.00
C MET A 367 -6.37 -20.67 -20.58
N GLN A 368 -7.32 -21.33 -19.90
CA GLN A 368 -8.03 -22.50 -20.45
C GLN A 368 -8.78 -22.15 -21.73
N ASP A 369 -9.41 -20.98 -21.81
CA ASP A 369 -10.09 -20.49 -23.01
C ASP A 369 -9.09 -20.28 -24.16
N LEU A 370 -7.92 -19.69 -23.88
CA LEU A 370 -6.86 -19.55 -24.89
C LEU A 370 -6.42 -20.92 -25.41
N ILE A 371 -6.13 -21.86 -24.51
CA ILE A 371 -5.70 -23.23 -24.86
C ILE A 371 -6.76 -23.91 -25.73
N ARG A 372 -8.04 -23.83 -25.34
CA ARG A 372 -9.16 -24.41 -26.10
C ARG A 372 -9.26 -23.81 -27.50
N ARG A 373 -9.24 -22.48 -27.61
CA ARG A 373 -9.30 -21.79 -28.90
C ARG A 373 -8.16 -22.23 -29.82
N VAL A 374 -6.93 -22.26 -29.32
CA VAL A 374 -5.74 -22.63 -30.11
C VAL A 374 -5.75 -24.12 -30.50
N ALA A 375 -6.22 -25.00 -29.62
CA ALA A 375 -6.30 -26.43 -29.91
C ALA A 375 -7.31 -26.77 -31.03
N GLU A 376 -8.37 -25.96 -31.16
CA GLU A 376 -9.40 -26.07 -32.21
C GLU A 376 -8.93 -25.58 -33.60
N MET A 377 -7.83 -24.82 -33.65
CA MET A 377 -7.28 -24.27 -34.90
C MET A 377 -6.56 -25.34 -35.74
N ALA A 378 -6.62 -25.18 -37.06
CA ALA A 378 -5.83 -26.00 -37.98
C ALA A 378 -4.33 -25.66 -37.89
N ASP A 379 -3.44 -26.61 -38.17
CA ASP A 379 -1.98 -26.43 -37.99
C ASP A 379 -1.36 -25.29 -38.82
N ASP A 380 -1.99 -24.93 -39.93
CA ASP A 380 -1.58 -23.87 -40.83
C ASP A 380 -2.31 -22.54 -40.59
N GLU A 381 -3.25 -22.50 -39.64
CA GLU A 381 -4.02 -21.31 -39.29
C GLU A 381 -3.17 -20.31 -38.47
N SER A 382 -3.39 -19.01 -38.66
CA SER A 382 -2.68 -17.96 -37.91
C SER A 382 -3.50 -17.48 -36.69
N PRO A 383 -2.85 -17.18 -35.55
CA PRO A 383 -1.40 -17.20 -35.32
C PRO A 383 -0.82 -18.61 -35.17
N LEU A 384 0.32 -18.88 -35.84
CA LEU A 384 1.00 -20.20 -35.80
C LEU A 384 1.57 -20.59 -34.43
N PHE A 385 1.73 -19.60 -33.54
CA PHE A 385 2.34 -19.78 -32.22
C PHE A 385 1.51 -19.11 -31.15
N TRP A 386 1.57 -19.69 -29.95
CA TRP A 386 0.97 -19.19 -28.74
C TRP A 386 1.91 -19.45 -27.54
N ILE A 387 1.50 -19.07 -26.34
CA ILE A 387 2.27 -19.26 -25.10
C ILE A 387 1.37 -19.75 -23.98
N ALA A 388 1.96 -20.41 -22.99
CA ALA A 388 1.31 -20.73 -21.72
C ALA A 388 2.07 -20.07 -20.55
N SER A 389 1.34 -19.69 -19.49
CA SER A 389 1.90 -18.99 -18.32
C SER A 389 3.04 -19.74 -17.63
N ASP A 390 2.97 -21.08 -17.63
CA ASP A 390 3.94 -21.99 -17.01
C ASP A 390 5.06 -22.44 -17.97
N GLN A 391 5.13 -21.91 -19.19
CA GLN A 391 6.14 -22.28 -20.18
C GLN A 391 7.08 -21.09 -20.53
N PRO A 392 7.89 -20.57 -19.59
CA PRO A 392 8.96 -19.65 -19.93
C PRO A 392 9.93 -20.26 -20.94
N ARG A 393 10.56 -19.40 -21.74
CA ARG A 393 11.58 -19.79 -22.72
C ARG A 393 12.65 -20.66 -22.07
N LEU A 394 13.04 -21.73 -22.75
CA LEU A 394 14.18 -22.54 -22.32
C LEU A 394 15.51 -21.84 -22.67
N VAL A 395 16.36 -21.63 -21.66
CA VAL A 395 17.73 -21.12 -21.80
C VAL A 395 18.68 -22.19 -21.25
N ASN A 396 19.50 -22.77 -22.13
CA ASN A 396 20.35 -23.92 -21.80
C ASN A 396 19.56 -25.10 -21.19
N GLY A 397 18.38 -25.38 -21.74
CA GLY A 397 17.51 -26.48 -21.31
C GLY A 397 16.78 -26.27 -19.98
N LYS A 398 16.80 -25.05 -19.42
CA LYS A 398 16.06 -24.71 -18.20
C LYS A 398 15.11 -23.54 -18.45
N PRO A 399 13.91 -23.52 -17.85
CA PRO A 399 13.02 -22.37 -17.92
C PRO A 399 13.73 -21.09 -17.46
N SER A 400 13.57 -20.03 -18.25
CA SER A 400 14.07 -18.70 -17.90
C SER A 400 13.47 -18.22 -16.57
N LYS A 401 14.30 -17.64 -15.71
CA LYS A 401 13.85 -16.94 -14.48
C LYS A 401 13.46 -15.47 -14.74
N ASN A 402 13.25 -15.11 -16.00
CA ASN A 402 12.89 -13.75 -16.41
C ASN A 402 11.84 -13.75 -17.55
N PRO A 403 10.70 -14.44 -17.38
CA PRO A 403 9.56 -14.27 -18.28
C PRO A 403 9.08 -12.81 -18.23
N ARG A 404 8.62 -12.25 -19.35
CA ARG A 404 8.22 -10.83 -19.42
C ARG A 404 7.01 -10.59 -20.29
N TYR A 405 6.19 -9.62 -19.91
CA TYR A 405 5.13 -9.09 -20.76
C TYR A 405 4.87 -7.62 -20.45
N LEU A 406 4.31 -6.87 -21.40
CA LEU A 406 3.84 -5.49 -21.19
C LEU A 406 2.39 -5.50 -20.74
N GLN A 407 2.19 -5.41 -19.43
CA GLN A 407 0.87 -5.29 -18.81
C GLN A 407 0.25 -3.92 -19.12
N ARG A 408 -1.02 -3.89 -19.53
CA ARG A 408 -1.76 -2.63 -19.57
C ARG A 408 -2.03 -2.15 -18.15
N ARG A 409 -1.69 -0.90 -17.87
CA ARG A 409 -1.87 -0.26 -16.57
C ARG A 409 -3.26 -0.56 -15.92
N PRO A 410 -3.31 -1.07 -14.68
CA PRO A 410 -4.54 -1.46 -14.01
C PRO A 410 -5.59 -0.35 -13.86
N ASP A 411 -5.16 0.90 -13.69
CA ASP A 411 -6.06 2.06 -13.62
C ASP A 411 -6.81 2.30 -14.95
N VAL A 412 -6.19 1.91 -16.07
CA VAL A 412 -6.75 1.99 -17.42
C VAL A 412 -7.55 0.73 -17.78
N SER A 413 -7.12 -0.45 -17.34
CA SER A 413 -7.82 -1.71 -17.62
C SER A 413 -9.06 -1.91 -16.75
N ASN A 414 -9.18 -1.21 -15.61
CA ASN A 414 -10.37 -1.16 -14.77
C ASN A 414 -11.01 0.26 -14.69
N PRO A 415 -11.47 0.82 -15.82
CA PRO A 415 -11.88 2.22 -15.89
C PRO A 415 -13.11 2.53 -15.03
N LYS A 416 -14.01 1.56 -14.81
CA LYS A 416 -15.22 1.73 -13.99
C LYS A 416 -14.89 1.93 -12.51
N ALA A 417 -13.96 1.14 -11.97
CA ALA A 417 -13.52 1.27 -10.58
C ALA A 417 -12.72 2.56 -10.38
N THR A 418 -11.84 2.90 -11.33
CA THR A 418 -11.07 4.15 -11.34
C THR A 418 -12.00 5.37 -11.36
N ALA A 419 -13.01 5.39 -12.24
CA ALA A 419 -13.97 6.50 -12.31
C ALA A 419 -14.79 6.65 -11.02
N ALA A 420 -15.18 5.54 -10.39
CA ALA A 420 -15.88 5.59 -9.11
C ALA A 420 -14.99 6.08 -7.95
N ALA A 421 -13.69 5.72 -7.96
CA ALA A 421 -12.73 6.21 -6.98
C ALA A 421 -12.44 7.71 -7.14
N ASP A 422 -12.24 8.16 -8.39
CA ASP A 422 -12.05 9.57 -8.72
C ASP A 422 -13.24 10.42 -8.26
N LEU A 423 -14.47 10.02 -8.62
CA LEU A 423 -15.68 10.72 -8.19
C LEU A 423 -15.79 10.76 -6.66
N ALA A 424 -15.60 9.62 -5.97
CA ALA A 424 -15.64 9.56 -4.51
C ALA A 424 -14.62 10.53 -3.87
N SER A 425 -13.41 10.61 -4.41
CA SER A 425 -12.37 11.53 -3.93
C SER A 425 -12.77 13.01 -4.08
N LYS A 426 -13.50 13.37 -5.14
CA LYS A 426 -13.95 14.76 -5.37
C LYS A 426 -15.15 15.10 -4.49
N LEU A 427 -16.08 14.17 -4.31
CA LEU A 427 -17.26 14.34 -3.45
C LEU A 427 -16.88 14.63 -2.01
N VAL A 428 -15.96 13.85 -1.41
CA VAL A 428 -15.52 14.07 -0.03
C VAL A 428 -14.79 15.41 0.15
N ARG A 429 -14.10 15.88 -0.90
CA ARG A 429 -13.43 17.18 -0.96
C ARG A 429 -14.37 18.34 -1.34
N LYS A 430 -15.65 18.06 -1.59
CA LYS A 430 -16.66 19.03 -2.01
C LYS A 430 -16.31 19.76 -3.33
N LEU A 431 -15.58 19.10 -4.21
CA LEU A 431 -15.19 19.62 -5.52
C LEU A 431 -16.18 19.24 -6.62
N SER A 432 -16.23 20.04 -7.69
CA SER A 432 -16.90 19.63 -8.94
C SER A 432 -16.20 18.41 -9.52
N SER A 433 -16.98 17.56 -10.17
CA SER A 433 -16.51 16.32 -10.75
C SER A 433 -15.52 16.50 -11.92
N SER A 434 -15.49 17.68 -12.55
CA SER A 434 -14.53 18.07 -13.61
C SER A 434 -13.28 18.79 -13.08
N ALA A 435 -13.24 19.13 -11.79
CA ALA A 435 -12.12 19.87 -11.22
C ALA A 435 -10.82 19.05 -11.27
N PHE A 436 -9.72 19.73 -11.60
CA PHE A 436 -8.38 19.17 -11.41
C PHE A 436 -8.11 19.08 -9.91
N ALA A 437 -7.83 17.88 -9.40
CA ALA A 437 -7.78 17.60 -7.98
C ALA A 437 -6.79 16.45 -7.67
N PRO A 438 -5.48 16.65 -7.93
CA PRO A 438 -4.49 15.59 -7.77
C PRO A 438 -4.42 15.12 -6.32
N LEU A 439 -4.25 13.82 -6.13
CA LEU A 439 -3.99 13.23 -4.81
C LEU A 439 -2.49 13.29 -4.53
N SER A 440 -2.13 13.72 -3.32
CA SER A 440 -0.75 13.72 -2.85
C SER A 440 -0.39 12.39 -2.21
N VAL A 441 0.88 12.03 -2.23
CA VAL A 441 1.44 10.95 -1.40
C VAL A 441 1.09 11.19 0.07
N ASP A 442 0.66 10.15 0.78
CA ASP A 442 0.34 10.22 2.20
C ASP A 442 1.36 9.50 3.08
N VAL A 443 1.85 8.35 2.62
CA VAL A 443 2.77 7.48 3.35
C VAL A 443 3.89 7.08 2.42
N VAL A 444 5.13 7.13 2.94
CA VAL A 444 6.30 6.64 2.22
C VAL A 444 6.84 5.39 2.93
N ALA A 445 6.66 4.23 2.31
CA ALA A 445 7.02 2.94 2.86
C ALA A 445 7.89 2.15 1.89
N ALA A 446 9.20 2.38 1.97
CA ALA A 446 10.20 1.63 1.21
C ALA A 446 10.18 0.14 1.61
N GLY A 447 10.70 -0.71 0.72
CA GLY A 447 10.82 -2.14 0.94
C GLY A 447 12.27 -2.57 0.98
N ARG A 448 12.54 -3.59 1.79
CA ARG A 448 13.88 -4.17 1.90
C ARG A 448 13.82 -5.68 1.72
N ARG A 449 14.72 -6.20 0.89
CA ARG A 449 14.94 -7.63 0.77
C ARG A 449 15.95 -8.10 1.81
N ASN A 450 15.46 -8.83 2.80
CA ASN A 450 16.29 -9.48 3.80
C ASN A 450 16.61 -10.92 3.39
N ASN A 451 17.75 -11.43 3.87
CA ASN A 451 18.14 -12.82 3.62
C ASN A 451 18.92 -13.40 4.81
N PRO A 452 18.79 -14.72 5.05
CA PRO A 452 19.63 -15.42 6.00
C PRO A 452 21.05 -15.57 5.43
N LYS A 453 21.95 -16.12 6.25
CA LYS A 453 23.30 -16.48 5.83
C LYS A 453 23.25 -17.67 4.86
N GLU A 454 23.89 -17.54 3.71
CA GLU A 454 24.07 -18.64 2.75
C GLU A 454 25.53 -18.73 2.30
N LYS A 455 25.89 -19.82 1.60
CA LYS A 455 27.27 -19.99 1.11
C LYS A 455 27.63 -18.87 0.13
N GLY A 456 28.55 -17.99 0.56
CA GLY A 456 29.00 -16.86 -0.23
C GLY A 456 28.06 -15.64 -0.21
N VAL A 457 27.00 -15.66 0.60
CA VAL A 457 26.06 -14.54 0.76
C VAL A 457 26.02 -14.12 2.24
N PRO A 458 26.37 -12.86 2.57
CA PRO A 458 26.33 -12.39 3.94
C PRO A 458 24.89 -12.28 4.46
N PRO A 459 24.63 -12.48 5.76
CA PRO A 459 23.30 -12.31 6.31
C PRO A 459 22.90 -10.84 6.34
N LEU A 460 21.66 -10.55 5.96
CA LEU A 460 21.03 -9.23 6.07
C LEU A 460 19.63 -9.39 6.65
N SER A 461 19.53 -9.74 7.93
CA SER A 461 18.27 -10.16 8.54
C SER A 461 18.05 -9.55 9.93
N VAL A 462 18.32 -8.25 10.10
CA VAL A 462 18.17 -7.53 11.37
C VAL A 462 16.82 -6.82 11.52
N TYR A 463 16.05 -6.73 10.44
CA TYR A 463 14.80 -6.00 10.41
C TYR A 463 13.63 -6.87 10.85
N ASN A 464 12.74 -6.29 11.64
CA ASN A 464 11.43 -6.85 11.96
C ASN A 464 10.40 -6.50 10.85
N PRO A 465 9.09 -6.76 10.99
CA PRO A 465 8.13 -6.49 9.93
C PRO A 465 8.10 -5.04 9.41
N LEU A 466 8.25 -4.05 10.30
CA LEU A 466 8.08 -2.64 9.99
C LEU A 466 8.97 -1.76 10.88
N HIS A 467 9.85 -1.01 10.23
CA HIS A 467 10.70 -0.01 10.87
C HIS A 467 10.27 1.40 10.49
N PHE A 468 10.46 2.33 11.42
CA PHE A 468 10.48 3.77 11.17
C PHE A 468 11.92 4.26 11.32
N MET A 469 12.40 5.02 10.35
CA MET A 469 13.72 5.62 10.36
C MET A 469 13.61 7.14 10.31
N GLU A 470 14.28 7.80 11.26
CA GLU A 470 14.56 9.22 11.15
C GLU A 470 15.45 9.49 9.93
N LEU A 471 15.46 10.73 9.42
CA LEU A 471 16.09 11.04 8.15
C LEU A 471 17.58 10.64 8.04
N PRO A 472 18.44 10.80 9.07
CA PRO A 472 19.82 10.34 8.97
C PRO A 472 19.94 8.84 8.69
N GLU A 473 19.25 8.00 9.48
CA GLU A 473 19.24 6.54 9.29
C GLU A 473 18.61 6.14 7.96
N LEU A 474 17.49 6.77 7.60
CA LEU A 474 16.79 6.52 6.34
C LEU A 474 17.71 6.80 5.14
N PHE A 475 18.48 7.89 5.20
CA PHE A 475 19.41 8.24 4.12
C PHE A 475 20.63 7.33 4.09
N MET A 476 21.09 6.74 5.21
CA MET A 476 22.09 5.68 5.14
C MET A 476 21.58 4.48 4.32
N GLU A 477 20.32 4.09 4.53
CA GLU A 477 19.68 3.00 3.77
C GLU A 477 19.52 3.38 2.29
N PHE A 478 19.03 4.58 1.98
CA PHE A 478 18.82 5.03 0.60
C PHE A 478 20.11 5.23 -0.19
N ILE A 479 21.14 5.77 0.43
CA ILE A 479 22.47 5.89 -0.17
C ILE A 479 23.02 4.50 -0.50
N SER A 480 22.84 3.54 0.41
CA SER A 480 23.44 2.21 0.30
C SER A 480 22.65 1.25 -0.58
N SER A 481 21.31 1.30 -0.56
CA SER A 481 20.39 0.40 -1.25
C SER A 481 20.89 -1.05 -1.27
N MET A 482 21.01 -1.63 -0.07
CA MET A 482 21.75 -2.87 0.17
C MET A 482 20.97 -4.11 -0.27
N THR A 483 21.70 -5.11 -0.79
CA THR A 483 21.11 -6.40 -1.18
C THR A 483 22.09 -7.55 -0.98
N GLY A 484 21.60 -8.72 -0.58
CA GLY A 484 22.40 -9.95 -0.51
C GLY A 484 22.74 -10.54 -1.89
N LYS A 485 22.12 -10.08 -2.98
CA LYS A 485 22.50 -10.46 -4.35
C LYS A 485 23.83 -9.80 -4.70
N SER A 486 24.70 -10.54 -5.41
CA SER A 486 26.00 -10.06 -5.90
C SER A 486 26.85 -9.37 -4.82
N PRO A 487 27.22 -10.10 -3.74
CA PRO A 487 28.01 -9.53 -2.66
C PRO A 487 29.37 -9.05 -3.16
N SER A 488 29.89 -8.05 -2.48
CA SER A 488 31.22 -7.50 -2.76
C SER A 488 32.31 -8.26 -2.00
N THR A 489 33.57 -7.91 -2.26
CA THR A 489 34.71 -8.50 -1.54
C THR A 489 34.68 -8.22 -0.03
N THR A 490 34.02 -7.15 0.42
CA THR A 490 34.04 -6.69 1.82
C THR A 490 32.67 -6.60 2.50
N GLY A 491 31.56 -6.83 1.78
CA GLY A 491 30.20 -6.67 2.32
C GLY A 491 29.10 -7.01 1.33
N ALA A 492 27.88 -6.55 1.58
CA ALA A 492 26.73 -6.81 0.71
C ALA A 492 26.85 -6.13 -0.67
N GLY A 493 25.98 -6.52 -1.60
CA GLY A 493 25.78 -5.80 -2.85
C GLY A 493 25.07 -4.46 -2.60
N SER A 494 25.19 -3.53 -3.54
CA SER A 494 24.50 -2.23 -3.54
C SER A 494 23.91 -1.98 -4.92
N GLU A 495 22.65 -1.53 -4.98
CA GLU A 495 22.00 -1.07 -6.20
C GLU A 495 22.29 0.43 -6.49
N GLY A 496 23.18 1.05 -5.72
CA GLY A 496 23.50 2.48 -5.76
C GLY A 496 22.40 3.35 -5.14
N ALA A 497 22.65 4.65 -5.04
CA ALA A 497 21.70 5.59 -4.41
C ALA A 497 20.29 5.45 -4.97
N LEU A 498 19.30 5.31 -4.09
CA LEU A 498 17.87 5.22 -4.42
C LEU A 498 17.52 4.08 -5.40
N THR A 499 18.32 3.00 -5.43
CA THR A 499 18.25 1.91 -6.43
C THR A 499 18.41 2.38 -7.88
N LYS A 500 19.03 3.55 -8.10
CA LYS A 500 19.19 4.18 -9.42
C LYS A 500 20.61 4.07 -9.99
N GLY A 501 21.50 3.29 -9.37
CA GLY A 501 22.89 3.13 -9.85
C GLY A 501 22.98 2.80 -11.35
N PRO A 502 22.19 1.84 -11.90
CA PRO A 502 22.19 1.53 -13.32
C PRO A 502 21.49 2.56 -14.23
N PHE A 503 20.80 3.55 -13.66
CA PHE A 503 19.87 4.44 -14.38
C PHE A 503 20.20 5.92 -14.19
N ASN A 504 21.28 6.26 -13.49
CA ASN A 504 21.71 7.63 -13.26
C ASN A 504 23.05 7.91 -13.95
N ALA A 505 23.02 8.77 -14.95
CA ALA A 505 24.20 9.21 -15.69
C ALA A 505 24.89 10.45 -15.06
N LEU A 506 24.36 10.96 -13.94
CA LEU A 506 24.87 12.11 -13.21
C LEU A 506 25.41 11.68 -11.84
N PRO A 507 26.20 12.54 -11.16
CA PRO A 507 26.60 12.31 -9.78
C PRO A 507 25.40 12.01 -8.87
N PRO A 508 25.33 10.83 -8.21
CA PRO A 508 24.15 10.39 -7.47
C PRO A 508 23.74 11.32 -6.32
N ILE A 509 24.69 12.10 -5.80
CA ILE A 509 24.45 13.08 -4.74
C ILE A 509 23.43 14.16 -5.12
N VAL A 510 23.29 14.47 -6.42
CA VAL A 510 22.28 15.44 -6.91
C VAL A 510 20.86 14.94 -6.63
N ASP A 511 20.62 13.64 -6.89
CA ASP A 511 19.35 12.98 -6.61
C ASP A 511 19.11 12.88 -5.10
N LEU A 512 20.15 12.56 -4.32
CA LEU A 512 20.07 12.47 -2.86
C LEU A 512 19.74 13.82 -2.21
N ASN A 513 20.37 14.92 -2.66
CA ASN A 513 20.06 16.27 -2.19
C ASN A 513 18.58 16.62 -2.43
N ALA A 514 18.06 16.32 -3.62
CA ALA A 514 16.66 16.55 -3.96
C ALA A 514 15.70 15.66 -3.15
N ASN A 515 16.07 14.39 -2.97
CA ASN A 515 15.29 13.44 -2.19
C ASN A 515 15.24 13.84 -0.71
N PHE A 516 16.36 14.28 -0.13
CA PHE A 516 16.42 14.75 1.26
C PHE A 516 15.47 15.92 1.49
N LEU A 517 15.53 16.93 0.63
CA LEU A 517 14.60 18.05 0.68
C LEU A 517 13.15 17.60 0.54
N ALA A 518 12.87 16.60 -0.31
CA ALA A 518 11.52 16.08 -0.47
C ALA A 518 10.96 15.47 0.83
N TYR A 519 11.78 14.84 1.68
CA TYR A 519 11.35 14.37 3.00
C TYR A 519 11.30 15.50 4.03
N ALA A 520 12.38 16.29 4.15
CA ALA A 520 12.49 17.33 5.18
C ALA A 520 11.40 18.40 5.04
N LEU A 521 11.10 18.86 3.82
CA LEU A 521 10.13 19.94 3.59
C LEU A 521 8.68 19.49 3.76
N THR A 522 8.38 18.24 3.43
CA THR A 522 7.02 17.66 3.51
C THR A 522 6.71 17.08 4.88
N GLY A 523 7.74 16.75 5.68
CA GLY A 523 7.60 16.08 6.96
C GLY A 523 7.13 14.63 6.84
N TYR A 524 7.43 13.94 5.74
CA TYR A 524 7.09 12.52 5.61
C TYR A 524 7.92 11.65 6.55
N ASP A 525 7.24 10.73 7.25
CA ASP A 525 7.88 9.67 8.01
C ASP A 525 8.47 8.60 7.06
N GLY A 526 9.72 8.21 7.28
CA GLY A 526 10.40 7.17 6.50
C GLY A 526 10.13 5.77 7.03
N TRP A 527 9.22 5.03 6.39
CA TRP A 527 8.93 3.64 6.75
C TRP A 527 9.72 2.66 5.89
N LEU A 528 10.12 1.54 6.51
CA LEU A 528 10.83 0.45 5.85
C LEU A 528 10.18 -0.89 6.20
N THR A 529 9.80 -1.64 5.16
CA THR A 529 9.02 -2.87 5.26
C THR A 529 9.85 -4.07 4.86
N SER A 530 9.74 -5.16 5.61
CA SER A 530 10.54 -6.37 5.38
C SER A 530 9.92 -7.29 4.31
N ALA A 531 10.77 -7.80 3.42
CA ALA A 531 10.47 -8.86 2.47
C ALA A 531 11.55 -9.95 2.50
N GLY A 532 11.20 -11.15 2.08
CA GLY A 532 12.07 -12.33 2.09
C GLY A 532 12.09 -13.00 3.47
N TYR A 533 12.81 -12.40 4.42
CA TYR A 533 13.01 -12.96 5.77
C TYR A 533 12.88 -11.92 6.88
N ILE A 534 12.52 -12.38 8.07
CA ILE A 534 12.65 -11.68 9.35
C ILE A 534 13.54 -12.54 10.24
N GLY A 535 14.68 -11.98 10.65
CA GLY A 535 15.71 -12.80 11.27
C GLY A 535 16.23 -13.90 10.35
N PRO A 536 17.14 -14.76 10.83
CA PRO A 536 17.70 -15.84 10.02
C PRO A 536 16.74 -17.02 9.80
N LYS A 537 15.63 -17.12 10.54
CA LYS A 537 14.79 -18.34 10.56
C LYS A 537 13.40 -18.16 9.96
N VAL A 538 12.82 -16.96 10.01
CA VAL A 538 11.42 -16.76 9.59
C VAL A 538 11.35 -16.24 8.17
N ARG A 539 10.98 -17.11 7.23
CA ARG A 539 10.65 -16.71 5.85
C ARG A 539 9.29 -16.00 5.85
N VAL A 540 9.18 -14.91 5.08
CA VAL A 540 7.95 -14.10 4.93
C VAL A 540 7.61 -13.77 3.49
N ASP A 541 8.49 -14.06 2.52
CA ASP A 541 8.32 -13.71 1.11
C ASP A 541 7.82 -12.26 0.94
N HIS A 542 6.64 -12.05 0.37
CA HIS A 542 6.00 -10.73 0.22
C HIS A 542 4.75 -10.54 1.09
N ASP A 543 4.50 -11.43 2.06
CA ASP A 543 3.29 -11.42 2.89
C ASP A 543 3.10 -10.08 3.61
N ILE A 544 4.19 -9.52 4.16
CA ILE A 544 4.17 -8.22 4.83
C ILE A 544 4.05 -7.08 3.83
N SER A 545 4.71 -7.18 2.67
CA SER A 545 4.69 -6.13 1.63
C SER A 545 3.26 -5.83 1.17
N MET A 546 2.41 -6.85 1.04
CA MET A 546 1.01 -6.69 0.64
C MET A 546 0.13 -6.07 1.75
N LEU A 547 0.49 -6.25 3.03
CA LEU A 547 -0.25 -5.72 4.18
C LEU A 547 -0.03 -4.22 4.42
N VAL A 548 1.08 -3.65 3.94
CA VAL A 548 1.44 -2.23 4.14
C VAL A 548 0.32 -1.26 3.75
N PRO A 549 -0.20 -1.27 2.51
CA PRO A 549 -1.30 -0.37 2.13
C PRO A 549 -2.59 -0.66 2.90
N GLU A 550 -2.81 -1.92 3.31
CA GLU A 550 -3.98 -2.30 4.10
C GLU A 550 -3.90 -1.73 5.53
N LEU A 551 -2.72 -1.74 6.13
CA LEU A 551 -2.47 -1.19 7.46
C LEU A 551 -2.64 0.34 7.45
N PHE A 552 -1.86 1.03 6.63
CA PHE A 552 -1.79 2.50 6.69
C PHE A 552 -3.07 3.17 6.20
N SER A 553 -3.79 2.59 5.23
CA SER A 553 -5.09 3.14 4.79
C SER A 553 -6.20 3.01 5.83
N ARG A 554 -6.00 2.16 6.84
CA ARG A 554 -6.92 1.97 7.97
C ARG A 554 -6.46 2.69 9.23
N MET A 555 -5.40 3.50 9.17
CA MET A 555 -4.96 4.38 10.25
C MET A 555 -5.25 5.84 9.90
N TRP A 556 -5.78 6.60 10.85
CA TRP A 556 -5.92 8.04 10.67
C TRP A 556 -4.54 8.70 10.56
N PRO A 557 -4.41 9.84 9.87
CA PRO A 557 -3.14 10.54 9.72
C PRO A 557 -2.39 10.78 11.03
N ASP A 558 -3.10 11.15 12.10
CA ASP A 558 -2.47 11.36 13.41
C ASP A 558 -2.11 10.06 14.12
N GLU A 559 -2.85 8.97 13.89
CA GLU A 559 -2.51 7.65 14.46
C GLU A 559 -1.23 7.07 13.86
N ARG A 560 -0.92 7.38 12.59
CA ARG A 560 0.25 6.85 11.88
C ARG A 560 1.46 7.77 11.87
N ARG A 561 1.37 8.96 12.47
CA ARG A 561 2.51 9.87 12.61
C ARG A 561 3.55 9.24 13.53
N ALA A 562 4.79 9.13 13.08
CA ALA A 562 5.83 8.41 13.83
C ALA A 562 6.06 9.01 15.23
N SER A 563 6.03 10.35 15.37
CA SER A 563 6.17 11.00 16.67
C SER A 563 5.07 10.63 17.66
N ASN A 564 3.83 10.50 17.20
CA ASN A 564 2.71 10.06 18.05
C ASN A 564 2.88 8.57 18.41
N LEU A 565 3.27 7.74 17.44
CA LEU A 565 3.52 6.31 17.67
C LEU A 565 4.67 6.07 18.66
N ILE A 566 5.72 6.89 18.64
CA ILE A 566 6.81 6.85 19.62
C ILE A 566 6.30 7.31 20.99
N ALA A 567 5.62 8.46 21.06
CA ALA A 567 5.11 9.01 22.32
C ALA A 567 4.14 8.06 23.03
N ASP A 568 3.30 7.37 22.26
CA ASP A 568 2.34 6.40 22.77
C ASP A 568 2.93 5.00 23.00
N GLY A 569 4.21 4.77 22.68
CA GLY A 569 4.92 3.51 22.93
C GLY A 569 4.58 2.37 21.97
N TYR A 570 4.16 2.68 20.73
CA TYR A 570 3.96 1.69 19.66
C TYR A 570 5.23 1.43 18.84
N LEU A 571 6.20 2.34 18.89
CA LEU A 571 7.52 2.20 18.27
C LEU A 571 8.60 2.18 19.35
N GLU A 572 9.49 1.21 19.28
CA GLU A 572 10.64 1.11 20.18
C GLU A 572 11.94 1.46 19.46
N ARG A 573 12.79 2.25 20.11
CA ARG A 573 14.11 2.62 19.60
C ARG A 573 15.08 1.47 19.74
N ILE A 574 15.82 1.18 18.69
CA ILE A 574 16.93 0.22 18.73
C ILE A 574 18.19 0.97 19.16
N ASN A 575 18.93 0.41 20.12
CA ASN A 575 20.12 1.03 20.69
C ASN A 575 21.37 0.21 20.36
N ASP A 576 22.51 0.88 20.29
CA ASP A 576 23.81 0.22 20.19
C ASP A 576 24.08 -0.63 21.43
N PHE A 577 24.78 -1.75 21.24
CA PHE A 577 25.18 -2.65 22.32
C PHE A 577 26.53 -3.31 22.00
N GLU A 578 27.08 -4.06 22.95
CA GLU A 578 28.32 -4.82 22.77
C GLU A 578 28.02 -6.32 22.64
N PHE A 579 28.68 -6.98 21.68
CA PHE A 579 28.65 -8.43 21.52
C PHE A 579 30.07 -8.95 21.24
N ASP A 580 30.54 -9.91 22.02
CA ASP A 580 31.91 -10.45 21.95
C ASP A 580 33.02 -9.37 21.90
N GLY A 581 32.90 -8.34 22.74
CA GLY A 581 33.88 -7.24 22.84
C GLY A 581 33.87 -6.28 21.65
N LYS A 582 32.88 -6.38 20.75
CA LYS A 582 32.74 -5.51 19.58
C LYS A 582 31.45 -4.69 19.67
N PRO A 583 31.48 -3.40 19.26
CA PRO A 583 30.28 -2.59 19.19
C PRO A 583 29.38 -3.07 18.05
N VAL A 584 28.11 -3.26 18.34
CA VAL A 584 27.02 -3.49 17.39
C VAL A 584 26.26 -2.18 17.25
N LEU A 585 26.43 -1.49 16.12
CA LEU A 585 25.84 -0.17 15.86
C LEU A 585 24.36 -0.24 15.44
N ALA A 586 23.55 -0.94 16.24
CA ALA A 586 22.16 -1.24 15.94
C ALA A 586 21.23 -0.01 15.93
N SER A 587 21.66 1.13 16.49
CA SER A 587 20.89 2.38 16.43
C SER A 587 20.66 2.89 15.01
N ARG A 588 21.49 2.43 14.05
CA ARG A 588 21.30 2.71 12.61
C ARG A 588 20.00 2.13 12.03
N LEU A 589 19.33 1.23 12.75
CA LEU A 589 18.06 0.64 12.35
C LEU A 589 16.84 1.49 12.74
N GLY A 590 17.05 2.60 13.46
CA GLY A 590 16.01 3.52 13.88
C GLY A 590 15.08 2.90 14.94
N TYR A 591 13.79 2.94 14.64
CA TYR A 591 12.72 2.40 15.47
C TYR A 591 12.05 1.23 14.77
N ARG A 592 11.40 0.36 15.55
CA ARG A 592 10.63 -0.76 15.03
C ARG A 592 9.28 -0.88 15.71
N MET A 593 8.31 -1.48 15.01
CA MET A 593 7.02 -1.82 15.62
C MET A 593 7.19 -2.87 16.73
N ASN A 594 6.37 -2.77 17.78
CA ASN A 594 6.33 -3.74 18.88
C ASN A 594 4.97 -4.46 18.94
N GLU A 595 4.79 -5.33 19.94
CA GLU A 595 3.54 -6.07 20.16
C GLU A 595 2.33 -5.13 20.27
N ARG A 596 2.48 -4.01 20.98
CA ARG A 596 1.42 -3.01 21.15
C ARG A 596 0.95 -2.44 19.81
N PHE A 597 1.86 -2.18 18.87
CA PHE A 597 1.51 -1.76 17.51
C PHE A 597 0.72 -2.86 16.80
N ALA A 598 1.22 -4.10 16.86
CA ALA A 598 0.58 -5.26 16.24
C ALA A 598 -0.87 -5.43 16.74
N THR A 599 -1.06 -5.57 18.05
CA THR A 599 -2.38 -5.75 18.66
C THR A 599 -3.35 -4.60 18.31
N THR A 600 -2.87 -3.36 18.27
CA THR A 600 -3.73 -2.18 18.10
C THR A 600 -4.13 -1.94 16.64
N PHE A 601 -3.18 -1.94 15.71
CA PHE A 601 -3.42 -1.52 14.34
C PHE A 601 -3.64 -2.71 13.39
N PHE A 602 -2.93 -3.83 13.58
CA PHE A 602 -3.23 -5.04 12.82
C PHE A 602 -4.54 -5.70 13.24
N GLY A 603 -5.09 -5.38 14.43
CA GLY A 603 -6.47 -5.70 14.82
C GLY A 603 -7.56 -5.05 13.96
N ARG A 604 -7.19 -4.18 13.00
CA ARG A 604 -8.08 -3.65 11.95
C ARG A 604 -8.14 -4.56 10.71
N ILE A 605 -7.27 -5.57 10.64
CA ILE A 605 -7.13 -6.52 9.52
C ILE A 605 -7.40 -7.95 10.02
N PHE A 606 -6.66 -8.35 11.05
CA PHE A 606 -6.69 -9.70 11.63
C PHE A 606 -7.62 -9.80 12.82
N LEU A 607 -8.18 -10.99 13.02
CA LEU A 607 -9.09 -11.27 14.12
C LEU A 607 -8.36 -11.43 15.45
N HIS A 608 -7.18 -12.06 15.41
CA HIS A 608 -6.30 -12.33 16.56
C HIS A 608 -4.94 -11.68 16.31
N PRO A 609 -4.81 -10.34 16.46
CA PRO A 609 -3.63 -9.60 16.05
C PRO A 609 -2.39 -9.87 16.92
N ASP A 610 -2.57 -10.37 18.14
CA ASP A 610 -1.55 -10.74 19.12
C ASP A 610 -0.71 -11.95 18.70
N VAL A 611 -1.25 -12.85 17.87
CA VAL A 611 -0.53 -14.07 17.42
C VAL A 611 0.07 -13.95 16.02
N VAL A 612 -0.22 -12.87 15.29
CA VAL A 612 0.23 -12.68 13.89
C VAL A 612 1.76 -12.67 13.81
N PHE A 613 2.40 -11.89 14.68
CA PHE A 613 3.85 -11.80 14.77
C PHE A 613 4.30 -12.37 16.11
N THR A 614 5.18 -13.37 16.07
CA THR A 614 5.81 -13.92 17.28
C THR A 614 6.82 -12.91 17.85
N ASP A 615 7.16 -13.08 19.12
CA ASP A 615 8.20 -12.30 19.81
C ASP A 615 9.50 -12.26 19.01
N ASP A 616 9.95 -13.39 18.49
CA ASP A 616 11.18 -13.52 17.70
C ASP A 616 11.05 -12.98 16.25
N MET A 617 9.84 -12.68 15.76
CA MET A 617 9.64 -11.87 14.56
C MET A 617 9.71 -10.38 14.89
N LEU A 618 9.17 -9.95 16.02
CA LEU A 618 9.18 -8.55 16.46
C LEU A 618 10.58 -8.13 16.95
N ARG A 619 11.33 -9.07 17.52
CA ARG A 619 12.69 -8.94 18.05
C ARG A 619 13.62 -9.99 17.40
N PRO A 620 14.03 -9.80 16.12
CA PRO A 620 14.79 -10.79 15.35
C PRO A 620 16.12 -11.23 15.98
N GLU A 621 16.70 -10.42 16.85
CA GLU A 621 17.87 -10.75 17.67
C GLU A 621 17.65 -11.95 18.60
N GLU A 622 16.41 -12.25 18.99
CA GLU A 622 16.07 -13.42 19.81
C GLU A 622 16.18 -14.73 19.03
N GLN A 623 16.12 -14.69 17.70
CA GLN A 623 16.31 -15.88 16.87
C GLN A 623 17.78 -16.35 16.92
N ASP A 624 18.73 -15.42 16.82
CA ASP A 624 20.18 -15.64 16.89
C ASP A 624 20.91 -14.28 16.95
N LEU A 625 21.39 -13.94 18.16
CA LEU A 625 22.11 -12.68 18.41
C LEU A 625 23.43 -12.58 17.65
N ALA A 626 24.13 -13.69 17.42
CA ALA A 626 25.40 -13.69 16.70
C ALA A 626 25.19 -13.36 15.22
N THR A 627 24.16 -13.96 14.60
CA THR A 627 23.79 -13.63 13.22
C THR A 627 23.28 -12.18 13.10
N PHE A 628 22.52 -11.69 14.10
CA PHE A 628 22.11 -10.28 14.15
C PHE A 628 23.32 -9.34 14.19
N ALA A 629 24.29 -9.60 15.07
CA ALA A 629 25.52 -8.81 15.18
C ALA A 629 26.37 -8.88 13.89
N GLU A 630 26.47 -10.05 13.25
CA GLU A 630 27.13 -10.22 11.96
C GLU A 630 26.45 -9.37 10.87
N SER A 631 25.12 -9.44 10.75
CA SER A 631 24.35 -8.62 9.81
C SER A 631 24.55 -7.12 10.02
N MET A 632 24.60 -6.66 11.28
CA MET A 632 24.92 -5.26 11.57
C MET A 632 26.34 -4.88 11.14
N GLY A 633 27.32 -5.76 11.36
CA GLY A 633 28.68 -5.57 10.85
C GLY A 633 28.74 -5.45 9.33
N VAL A 634 27.95 -6.26 8.61
CA VAL A 634 27.81 -6.19 7.14
C VAL A 634 27.20 -4.84 6.72
N ILE A 635 26.15 -4.38 7.41
CA ILE A 635 25.50 -3.09 7.14
C ILE A 635 26.50 -1.94 7.31
N VAL A 636 27.21 -1.89 8.44
CA VAL A 636 28.19 -0.83 8.73
C VAL A 636 29.33 -0.84 7.70
N THR A 637 29.86 -2.01 7.35
CA THR A 637 30.93 -2.14 6.33
C THR A 637 30.43 -1.70 4.95
N THR A 638 29.17 -1.99 4.64
CA THR A 638 28.57 -1.57 3.37
C THR A 638 28.37 -0.06 3.33
N HIS A 639 27.88 0.55 4.42
CA HIS A 639 27.77 2.00 4.55
C HIS A 639 29.14 2.68 4.33
N GLN A 640 30.19 2.16 4.97
CA GLN A 640 31.54 2.72 4.85
C GLN A 640 32.03 2.69 3.39
N ARG A 641 31.94 1.53 2.74
CA ARG A 641 32.37 1.37 1.34
C ARG A 641 31.58 2.27 0.39
N VAL A 642 30.25 2.32 0.54
CA VAL A 642 29.41 3.16 -0.32
C VAL A 642 29.67 4.64 -0.08
N ALA A 643 29.84 5.08 1.17
CA ALA A 643 30.17 6.47 1.46
C ALA A 643 31.54 6.86 0.89
N GLN A 644 32.54 5.96 0.98
CA GLN A 644 33.88 6.20 0.44
C GLN A 644 33.86 6.54 -1.05
N SER A 645 32.94 5.96 -1.85
CA SER A 645 32.89 6.26 -3.29
C SER A 645 32.59 7.74 -3.58
N TYR A 646 31.83 8.43 -2.71
CA TYR A 646 31.53 9.86 -2.87
C TYR A 646 32.74 10.75 -2.57
N PHE A 647 33.70 10.27 -1.78
CA PHE A 647 34.99 10.95 -1.60
C PHE A 647 35.87 10.71 -2.81
N ASP A 648 35.92 9.45 -3.28
CA ASP A 648 36.80 9.03 -4.36
C ASP A 648 36.45 9.69 -5.70
N ASP A 649 35.15 9.94 -5.97
CA ASP A 649 34.67 10.60 -7.18
C ASP A 649 34.42 12.12 -7.02
N GLY A 650 34.67 12.68 -5.84
CA GLY A 650 34.44 14.09 -5.53
C GLY A 650 32.97 14.49 -5.34
N GLY A 651 32.02 13.55 -5.43
CA GLY A 651 30.60 13.81 -5.25
C GLY A 651 30.24 14.39 -3.89
N ILE A 652 31.05 14.17 -2.86
CA ILE A 652 30.87 14.76 -1.53
C ILE A 652 30.86 16.30 -1.56
N GLU A 653 31.59 16.94 -2.48
CA GLU A 653 31.64 18.40 -2.57
C GLU A 653 30.33 19.02 -3.08
N LEU A 654 29.46 18.22 -3.71
CA LEU A 654 28.14 18.63 -4.14
C LEU A 654 27.05 18.35 -3.10
N ALA A 655 27.37 17.64 -2.00
CA ALA A 655 26.43 17.27 -0.96
C ALA A 655 25.96 18.50 -0.17
N VAL A 656 24.65 18.56 0.10
CA VAL A 656 24.13 19.54 1.09
C VAL A 656 24.69 19.20 2.48
N PRO A 657 24.85 20.18 3.39
CA PRO A 657 25.55 19.98 4.67
C PRO A 657 25.10 18.74 5.48
N PRO A 658 23.79 18.46 5.63
CA PRO A 658 23.33 17.28 6.36
C PRO A 658 23.84 15.96 5.75
N LEU A 659 23.82 15.85 4.42
CA LEU A 659 24.27 14.65 3.71
C LEU A 659 25.79 14.55 3.63
N ARG A 660 26.51 15.68 3.58
CA ARG A 660 27.98 15.70 3.70
C ARG A 660 28.40 15.09 5.03
N GLY A 661 27.85 15.60 6.14
CA GLY A 661 28.13 15.06 7.48
C GLY A 661 27.71 13.59 7.61
N LEU A 662 26.60 13.18 7.00
CA LEU A 662 26.17 11.77 7.00
C LEU A 662 27.17 10.86 6.28
N LEU A 663 27.66 11.26 5.11
CA LEU A 663 28.68 10.52 4.36
C LEU A 663 29.99 10.41 5.15
N GLU A 664 30.42 11.48 5.83
CA GLU A 664 31.58 11.47 6.73
C GLU A 664 31.40 10.48 7.90
N ILE A 665 30.22 10.49 8.55
CA ILE A 665 29.87 9.53 9.61
C ILE A 665 29.84 8.10 9.09
N MET A 666 29.29 7.86 7.89
CA MET A 666 29.26 6.54 7.29
C MET A 666 30.68 6.02 6.98
N ALA A 667 31.56 6.87 6.46
CA ALA A 667 32.91 6.51 6.04
C ALA A 667 33.91 6.37 7.21
N THR A 668 33.84 7.28 8.19
CA THR A 668 34.87 7.44 9.23
C THR A 668 34.33 7.35 10.66
N GLY A 669 33.01 7.30 10.83
CA GLY A 669 32.32 7.24 12.11
C GLY A 669 32.00 8.61 12.72
N ARG A 670 32.58 9.71 12.20
CA ARG A 670 32.36 11.08 12.69
C ARG A 670 32.36 12.09 11.54
N THR A 671 31.79 13.27 11.78
CA THR A 671 31.98 14.43 10.89
C THR A 671 33.35 15.07 11.12
N THR A 672 33.73 15.98 10.23
CA THR A 672 34.95 16.82 10.36
C THR A 672 34.94 17.66 11.65
N GLU A 673 33.77 18.11 12.10
CA GLU A 673 33.55 18.82 13.38
C GLU A 673 33.57 17.90 14.60
N GLY A 674 33.67 16.58 14.39
CA GLY A 674 33.72 15.57 15.43
C GLY A 674 32.36 15.05 15.89
N TRP A 675 31.27 15.41 15.21
CA TRP A 675 29.92 14.92 15.53
C TRP A 675 29.73 13.46 15.17
N THR A 676 28.78 12.83 15.85
CA THR A 676 28.34 11.44 15.61
C THR A 676 26.89 11.43 15.18
N LEU A 677 26.39 10.25 14.80
CA LEU A 677 24.98 10.06 14.43
C LEU A 677 24.01 10.49 15.55
N SER A 678 24.41 10.45 16.82
CA SER A 678 23.59 10.87 17.97
C SER A 678 23.81 12.31 18.42
N SER A 679 24.76 13.04 17.83
CA SER A 679 25.03 14.43 18.21
C SER A 679 23.80 15.31 17.91
N PRO A 680 23.26 16.05 18.89
CA PRO A 680 22.09 16.93 18.67
C PRO A 680 22.33 17.95 17.55
N GLU A 681 23.53 18.49 17.45
CA GLU A 681 23.93 19.46 16.43
C GLU A 681 23.88 18.87 15.02
N PHE A 682 24.20 17.59 14.87
CA PHE A 682 24.09 16.88 13.59
C PHE A 682 22.62 16.59 13.25
N ARG A 683 21.83 16.14 14.24
CA ARG A 683 20.39 15.85 14.08
C ARG A 683 19.59 17.09 13.69
N GLU A 684 19.92 18.24 14.26
CA GLU A 684 19.26 19.51 13.99
C GLU A 684 19.32 19.88 12.50
N GLN A 685 20.40 19.53 11.80
CA GLN A 685 20.53 19.83 10.36
C GLN A 685 19.48 19.13 9.48
N PHE A 686 18.83 18.09 10.00
CA PHE A 686 17.78 17.34 9.30
C PHE A 686 16.37 17.87 9.61
N THR A 687 16.22 18.86 10.50
CA THR A 687 14.91 19.44 10.81
C THR A 687 14.44 20.34 9.67
N ARG A 688 13.12 20.44 9.51
CA ARG A 688 12.51 21.25 8.47
C ARG A 688 12.84 22.73 8.67
N GLU A 689 12.81 23.17 9.92
CA GLU A 689 13.07 24.53 10.35
C GLU A 689 14.50 24.94 9.97
N SER A 690 15.51 24.12 10.35
CA SER A 690 16.90 24.36 9.99
C SER A 690 17.14 24.38 8.47
N VAL A 691 16.44 23.52 7.71
CA VAL A 691 16.52 23.56 6.24
C VAL A 691 15.98 24.89 5.69
N LEU A 692 14.80 25.32 6.13
CA LEU A 692 14.15 26.54 5.63
C LEU A 692 14.94 27.81 5.96
N GLU A 693 15.63 27.84 7.09
CA GLU A 693 16.44 28.98 7.55
C GLU A 693 17.85 29.01 6.91
N SER A 694 18.24 27.96 6.20
CA SER A 694 19.62 27.81 5.72
C SER A 694 19.93 28.54 4.41
N ASP A 695 21.14 29.12 4.35
CA ASP A 695 21.67 29.76 3.14
C ASP A 695 21.79 28.78 1.96
N TRP A 696 22.15 27.52 2.22
CA TRP A 696 22.30 26.52 1.17
C TRP A 696 20.95 26.17 0.52
N TYR A 697 19.86 26.17 1.28
CA TYR A 697 18.53 25.97 0.72
C TYR A 697 18.09 27.20 -0.08
N ALA A 698 18.30 28.41 0.44
CA ALA A 698 18.03 29.65 -0.28
C ALA A 698 18.76 29.69 -1.64
N ALA A 699 20.04 29.33 -1.68
CA ALA A 699 20.83 29.27 -2.91
C ALA A 699 20.24 28.30 -3.95
N ARG A 700 19.65 27.17 -3.52
CA ARG A 700 18.98 26.23 -4.44
C ARG A 700 17.72 26.81 -5.08
N LEU A 701 16.98 27.62 -4.32
CA LEU A 701 15.80 28.28 -4.83
C LEU A 701 16.17 29.42 -5.80
N ASP A 702 17.24 30.17 -5.51
CA ASP A 702 17.80 31.17 -6.43
C ASP A 702 18.27 30.50 -7.74
N ALA A 703 18.97 29.36 -7.63
CA ALA A 703 19.39 28.57 -8.79
C ALA A 703 18.21 28.06 -9.62
N LYS A 704 17.07 27.73 -8.99
CA LYS A 704 15.85 27.33 -9.71
C LYS A 704 15.26 28.51 -10.47
N GLN A 705 15.09 29.66 -9.83
CA GLN A 705 14.57 30.86 -10.48
C GLN A 705 15.45 31.29 -11.66
N ALA A 706 16.77 31.34 -11.48
CA ALA A 706 17.71 31.68 -12.55
C ALA A 706 17.62 30.71 -13.74
N ALA A 707 17.46 29.41 -13.47
CA ALA A 707 17.31 28.41 -14.53
C ALA A 707 15.99 28.57 -15.29
N ASP A 708 14.89 28.91 -14.62
CA ASP A 708 13.60 29.15 -15.27
C ASP A 708 13.65 30.40 -16.16
N ILE A 709 14.21 31.50 -15.65
CA ILE A 709 14.44 32.72 -16.42
C ILE A 709 15.26 32.41 -17.68
N GLY A 710 16.38 31.69 -17.53
CA GLY A 710 17.23 31.32 -18.67
C GLY A 710 16.52 30.43 -19.69
N HIS A 711 15.68 29.49 -19.23
CA HIS A 711 14.90 28.63 -20.11
C HIS A 711 13.87 29.43 -20.92
N TYR A 712 13.12 30.32 -20.27
CA TYR A 712 12.11 31.15 -20.93
C TYR A 712 12.74 32.17 -21.90
N GLN A 713 13.88 32.77 -21.53
CA GLN A 713 14.64 33.66 -22.42
C GLN A 713 15.10 32.92 -23.68
N LEU A 714 15.65 31.72 -23.54
CA LEU A 714 16.07 30.90 -24.68
C LEU A 714 14.86 30.50 -25.56
N GLY A 715 13.75 30.08 -24.95
CA GLY A 715 12.52 29.76 -25.68
C GLY A 715 12.00 30.95 -26.49
N LEU A 716 11.99 32.13 -25.89
CA LEU A 716 11.59 33.39 -26.54
C LEU A 716 12.51 33.75 -27.70
N GLU A 717 13.84 33.62 -27.53
CA GLU A 717 14.81 33.81 -28.60
C GLU A 717 14.53 32.87 -29.78
N LYS A 718 14.23 31.58 -29.51
CA LYS A 718 13.93 30.59 -30.55
C LYS A 718 12.61 30.85 -31.27
N ILE A 719 11.57 31.31 -30.57
CA ILE A 719 10.31 31.72 -31.21
C ILE A 719 10.55 32.94 -32.12
N ARG A 720 11.33 33.93 -31.67
CA ARG A 720 11.68 35.12 -32.47
C ARG A 720 12.50 34.76 -33.71
N GLU A 721 13.51 33.90 -33.55
CA GLU A 721 14.33 33.39 -34.65
C GLU A 721 13.46 32.66 -35.71
N PHE A 722 12.54 31.81 -35.25
CA PHE A 722 11.66 31.04 -36.13
C PHE A 722 10.65 31.93 -36.88
N THR A 723 10.06 32.92 -36.21
CA THR A 723 9.02 33.81 -36.76
C THR A 723 9.59 34.89 -37.68
N ALA A 724 10.85 35.30 -37.49
CA ALA A 724 11.52 36.29 -38.35
C ALA A 724 11.83 35.75 -39.77
N ALA A 725 11.84 34.44 -39.96
CA ALA A 725 12.11 33.80 -41.25
C ALA A 725 10.87 33.89 -42.18
N PRO A 726 10.92 34.59 -43.33
CA PRO A 726 9.75 34.79 -44.20
C PRO A 726 9.08 33.49 -44.66
N GLN A 727 9.86 32.43 -44.85
CA GLN A 727 9.36 31.09 -45.23
C GLN A 727 8.47 30.44 -44.16
N ASN A 728 8.52 30.91 -42.91
CA ASN A 728 7.74 30.37 -41.79
C ASN A 728 6.46 31.17 -41.49
N ALA A 729 6.12 32.20 -42.27
CA ALA A 729 5.00 33.09 -41.96
C ALA A 729 3.66 32.35 -41.80
N GLN A 730 3.31 31.47 -42.76
CA GLN A 730 2.07 30.69 -42.71
C GLN A 730 2.04 29.73 -41.51
N MET A 731 3.18 29.10 -41.18
CA MET A 731 3.26 28.20 -40.04
C MET A 731 3.16 28.95 -38.71
N SER A 732 3.74 30.15 -38.64
CA SER A 732 3.72 31.02 -37.46
C SER A 732 2.30 31.48 -37.13
N GLU A 733 1.51 31.83 -38.15
CA GLU A 733 0.09 32.15 -38.00
C GLU A 733 -0.72 30.92 -37.58
N ARG A 734 -0.53 29.78 -38.26
CA ARG A 734 -1.27 28.53 -37.96
C ARG A 734 -1.06 28.02 -36.54
N LEU A 735 0.15 28.18 -35.99
CA LEU A 735 0.50 27.74 -34.63
C LEU A 735 0.26 28.83 -33.57
N ASP A 736 -0.19 30.02 -33.99
CA ASP A 736 -0.38 31.20 -33.16
C ASP A 736 0.86 31.56 -32.32
N LEU A 737 2.03 31.62 -32.98
CA LEU A 737 3.29 31.89 -32.30
C LEU A 737 3.37 33.30 -31.71
N ALA A 738 2.60 34.25 -32.24
CA ALA A 738 2.53 35.61 -31.70
C ALA A 738 1.93 35.63 -30.28
N SER A 739 0.80 34.95 -30.07
CA SER A 739 0.19 34.84 -28.74
C SER A 739 1.09 34.09 -27.76
N ARG A 740 1.67 32.94 -28.18
CA ARG A 740 2.60 32.18 -27.33
C ARG A 740 3.83 32.99 -26.93
N MET A 741 4.33 33.84 -27.84
CA MET A 741 5.43 34.74 -27.56
C MET A 741 5.05 35.78 -26.50
N ALA A 742 3.85 36.39 -26.62
CA ALA A 742 3.35 37.35 -25.64
C ALA A 742 3.10 36.70 -24.26
N GLU A 743 2.58 35.47 -24.22
CA GLU A 743 2.44 34.67 -22.99
C GLU A 743 3.81 34.40 -22.36
N THR A 744 4.79 33.96 -23.15
CA THR A 744 6.16 33.69 -22.69
C THR A 744 6.84 34.95 -22.13
N GLU A 745 6.62 36.11 -22.76
CA GLU A 745 7.12 37.41 -22.27
C GLU A 745 6.47 37.80 -20.93
N SER A 746 5.17 37.58 -20.79
CA SER A 746 4.44 37.80 -19.54
C SER A 746 4.94 36.89 -18.41
N ASP A 747 5.09 35.59 -18.70
CA ASP A 747 5.63 34.62 -17.74
C ASP A 747 7.05 35.03 -17.31
N LEU A 748 7.90 35.45 -18.25
CA LEU A 748 9.25 35.89 -17.95
C LEU A 748 9.27 37.10 -17.00
N LEU A 749 8.33 38.06 -17.15
CA LEU A 749 8.19 39.16 -16.21
C LEU A 749 7.84 38.66 -14.80
N GLN A 750 6.93 37.68 -14.68
CA GLN A 750 6.56 37.08 -13.40
C GLN A 750 7.73 36.32 -12.76
N LEU A 751 8.47 35.53 -13.55
CA LEU A 751 9.62 34.75 -13.08
C LEU A 751 10.73 35.62 -12.49
N ASN A 752 10.89 36.86 -12.97
CA ASN A 752 11.87 37.83 -12.46
C ASN A 752 11.46 38.51 -11.14
N THR A 753 10.27 38.22 -10.59
CA THR A 753 9.79 38.86 -9.36
C THR A 753 10.22 38.13 -8.09
N GLU A 754 10.33 38.90 -6.99
CA GLU A 754 10.51 38.33 -5.64
C GLU A 754 9.32 37.45 -5.22
N THR A 755 8.12 37.75 -5.74
CA THR A 755 6.92 36.93 -5.50
C THR A 755 7.11 35.52 -6.04
N TYR A 756 7.63 35.36 -7.26
CA TYR A 756 7.93 34.03 -7.80
C TYR A 756 8.97 33.30 -6.94
N ARG A 757 10.03 34.01 -6.54
CA ARG A 757 11.06 33.45 -5.68
C ARG A 757 10.52 32.96 -4.32
N SER A 758 9.57 33.71 -3.76
CA SER A 758 8.86 33.33 -2.53
C SER A 758 7.95 32.12 -2.73
N LEU A 759 7.32 31.95 -3.89
CA LEU A 759 6.51 30.77 -4.23
C LEU A 759 7.33 29.47 -4.30
N LEU A 760 8.64 29.57 -4.53
CA LEU A 760 9.53 28.41 -4.55
C LEU A 760 9.88 27.89 -3.14
N VAL A 761 9.63 28.66 -2.08
CA VAL A 761 9.89 28.22 -0.70
C VAL A 761 8.98 27.03 -0.36
N GLY A 762 9.59 25.94 0.12
CA GLY A 762 8.92 24.66 0.32
C GLY A 762 9.01 23.69 -0.86
N THR A 763 9.63 24.08 -1.99
CA THR A 763 9.99 23.17 -3.09
C THR A 763 11.42 22.64 -2.93
N ILE A 764 11.83 21.65 -3.73
CA ILE A 764 13.20 21.07 -3.70
C ILE A 764 14.29 21.97 -4.33
N GLY A 765 13.92 23.09 -4.92
CA GLY A 765 14.83 23.99 -5.64
C GLY A 765 15.59 23.29 -6.78
N ARG A 766 16.79 23.76 -7.08
CA ARG A 766 17.71 23.18 -8.07
C ARG A 766 19.11 23.04 -7.47
N GLN A 767 19.85 22.02 -7.91
CA GLN A 767 21.28 21.93 -7.60
C GLN A 767 22.01 23.18 -8.12
N VAL A 768 22.81 23.82 -7.26
CA VAL A 768 23.50 25.08 -7.56
C VAL A 768 24.60 24.86 -8.59
N ASN A 769 25.47 23.86 -8.34
CA ASN A 769 26.58 23.50 -9.22
C ASN A 769 26.52 22.01 -9.58
N PHE A 770 26.91 21.70 -10.82
CA PHE A 770 27.00 20.31 -11.34
C PHE A 770 28.45 19.88 -11.63
N SER A 771 29.42 20.74 -11.31
CA SER A 771 30.85 20.61 -11.64
C SER A 771 31.72 21.17 -10.55
#